data_AF-A0A3L7UTU3-F1
#
_entry.id   AF-A0A3L7UTU3-F1
#
_cell.length_a   1.000
_cell.length_b   1.000
_cell.length_c   1.000
_cell.angle_alpha   90.00
_cell.angle_beta   90.00
_cell.angle_gamma   90.00
#
_symmetry.space_group_name_H-M   'P 1'
#
loop_
_entity.id
_entity.type
_entity.pdbx_description
1 polymer ?
#
loop_
_entity_poly.entity_id
_entity_poly.type
_entity_poly.pdbx_seq_one_letter_code
_entity_poly.pdbx_strand_id
1 'polypeptide(L)'
;MSRLFSFLRRVPRPARRRVSRALGAGLPTPSVECLEPRQLLAVTPISAAEVELLLNRAAVATSSEDAIIAIVDRGGRILGVRVEEDVLLAYGSLVSADGIINAPAEEETLIFAIDGAVAKARTAAFFANGTADSRINPETLADPAGDMPTVGPLTSRTIRNISQSTITQREMQSNPNESDLTKRGPGFVAPVGIGGHFPPATAHAPQVDLFGIEHTNRDSIVHPGLNSIHETSDPSLTIIGGDDILLPGRFNTTYEPGHDIEAPESYGFTSRRMTDAQSRGIATLPGGIPLYRGFDVVGGIGVFFPGTVDADGAGPQQLGDATFEQGFVPGIKQSEAQRTNAPKVLEAEYIAYAAAGGAAFGGLGAKDKIGTITGTDLIVRAASPFVLPFGRIDLVGITLQIIGPTAGVSGVRTVISAGKKLGVGANTGANQVVDPGADFDPTTLGDNLIVRPGVEVPEGWLVKPAAGSDAETIILQAIETANATRAAIRLKVTNTTCGTTVPGARTRMVLAVADADGKILGLYRMHDSTIFSIDVAVAKARNTAYYADAAQLALNPGDQVDDDNDGMSDVPLGTAFSNRTFRFLAEPRFPQGVDGSKQGDFSILNDPGFKTDLLKSKNPNMAAGAVENLAGPVSASVFSLATTSVLGFDSFNPGRNFRQAANIANQNGIIFFPGSAPVYDSGVLVGGYGVSGDGVDQDDVVTFFGVAGFRPPDGTEADDHRVRRTRLPYQKFNRNPFA
;
A
#
# COMPACT_ATOMS: atom_id res chain seq x y z
N MET A 1 10.08 90.68 -7.84
CA MET A 1 11.47 90.32 -8.23
C MET A 1 11.41 88.91 -8.84
N SER A 2 11.17 88.76 -10.15
CA SER A 2 12.12 88.69 -11.29
C SER A 2 13.00 87.41 -11.29
N ARG A 3 12.73 86.40 -12.16
CA ARG A 3 13.46 85.98 -13.42
C ARG A 3 14.86 85.37 -13.18
N LEU A 4 15.51 84.50 -13.98
CA LEU A 4 15.29 83.50 -15.05
C LEU A 4 16.72 83.12 -15.57
N PHE A 5 17.00 81.85 -15.98
CA PHE A 5 18.16 81.32 -16.77
C PHE A 5 19.60 81.34 -16.17
N SER A 6 20.59 80.46 -16.47
CA SER A 6 20.83 79.39 -17.47
C SER A 6 22.06 78.54 -17.02
N PHE A 7 22.17 77.23 -17.36
CA PHE A 7 23.33 76.63 -18.05
C PHE A 7 23.14 75.13 -18.39
N LEU A 8 23.46 74.78 -19.64
CA LEU A 8 23.45 73.44 -20.27
C LEU A 8 24.71 72.62 -19.94
N ARG A 9 24.60 71.28 -19.89
CA ARG A 9 25.60 70.32 -20.42
C ARG A 9 24.99 68.93 -20.70
N ARG A 10 25.08 68.49 -21.96
CA ARG A 10 24.75 67.15 -22.48
C ARG A 10 25.97 66.22 -22.33
N VAL A 11 25.76 64.94 -21.99
CA VAL A 11 26.77 63.86 -21.97
C VAL A 11 26.57 62.94 -23.20
N PRO A 12 27.64 62.39 -23.84
CA PRO A 12 27.59 61.80 -25.18
C PRO A 12 27.33 60.29 -25.21
N ARG A 13 26.83 59.81 -26.37
CA ARG A 13 26.62 58.39 -26.73
C ARG A 13 27.93 57.67 -27.10
N PRO A 14 28.14 56.40 -26.71
CA PRO A 14 29.27 55.61 -27.21
C PRO A 14 28.95 54.85 -28.50
N ALA A 15 30.03 54.55 -29.25
CA ALA A 15 30.07 54.18 -30.66
C ALA A 15 29.76 52.70 -30.98
N ARG A 16 29.34 52.47 -32.24
CA ARG A 16 29.10 51.16 -32.86
C ARG A 16 30.40 50.35 -33.02
N ARG A 17 30.39 49.07 -32.63
CA ARG A 17 31.32 48.05 -33.14
C ARG A 17 30.54 46.83 -33.63
N ARG A 18 30.79 46.45 -34.88
CA ARG A 18 30.19 45.31 -35.59
C ARG A 18 30.59 43.99 -34.94
N VAL A 19 29.62 43.10 -34.71
CA VAL A 19 29.88 41.69 -34.39
C VAL A 19 30.04 40.95 -35.72
N SER A 20 31.27 40.51 -36.01
CA SER A 20 31.59 39.59 -37.09
C SER A 20 31.49 38.15 -36.60
N ARG A 21 30.74 37.35 -37.36
CA ARG A 21 30.56 35.90 -37.26
C ARG A 21 31.92 35.20 -37.39
N ALA A 22 32.30 34.36 -36.42
CA ALA A 22 33.40 33.41 -36.55
C ALA A 22 32.86 32.00 -36.25
N LEU A 23 32.94 31.15 -37.27
CA LEU A 23 32.65 29.72 -37.26
C LEU A 23 33.85 28.96 -36.66
N GLY A 24 33.56 27.93 -35.86
CA GLY A 24 34.32 26.68 -35.82
C GLY A 24 35.53 26.57 -34.88
N ALA A 25 35.33 25.98 -33.70
CA ALA A 25 36.24 25.01 -33.09
C ALA A 25 35.42 24.09 -32.15
N GLY A 26 35.50 22.78 -32.39
CA GLY A 26 34.52 21.78 -31.96
C GLY A 26 34.47 21.49 -30.46
N LEU A 27 33.23 21.38 -29.95
CA LEU A 27 32.91 20.54 -28.80
C LEU A 27 33.04 19.07 -29.23
N PRO A 28 33.54 18.17 -28.37
CA PRO A 28 33.59 16.76 -28.70
C PRO A 28 32.16 16.26 -28.95
N THR A 29 31.89 15.88 -30.20
CA THR A 29 30.74 15.04 -30.52
C THR A 29 30.83 13.78 -29.67
N PRO A 30 29.81 13.46 -28.85
CA PRO A 30 29.76 12.15 -28.22
C PRO A 30 29.86 11.10 -29.33
N SER A 31 30.69 10.08 -29.09
CA SER A 31 30.88 8.97 -30.02
C SER A 31 29.52 8.37 -30.39
N VAL A 32 29.39 8.03 -31.66
CA VAL A 32 28.18 7.51 -32.32
C VAL A 32 27.73 6.14 -31.77
N GLU A 33 28.37 5.62 -30.71
CA GLU A 33 28.02 4.36 -30.03
C GLU A 33 26.96 4.51 -28.91
N CYS A 34 26.39 5.71 -28.69
CA CYS A 34 25.30 5.91 -27.71
C CYS A 34 23.90 6.06 -28.34
N LEU A 35 23.74 5.78 -29.64
CA LEU A 35 22.46 5.89 -30.35
C LEU A 35 22.09 4.60 -31.09
N GLU A 36 22.30 3.45 -30.45
CA GLU A 36 21.45 2.32 -30.83
C GLU A 36 20.04 2.61 -30.33
N PRO A 37 19.00 2.40 -31.15
CA PRO A 37 17.63 2.39 -30.65
C PRO A 37 17.57 1.26 -29.64
N ARG A 38 17.58 1.57 -28.34
CA ARG A 38 17.11 0.64 -27.32
C ARG A 38 15.65 0.37 -27.68
N GLN A 39 15.42 -0.70 -28.43
CA GLN A 39 14.18 -1.45 -28.38
C GLN A 39 13.80 -1.52 -26.90
N LEU A 40 12.53 -1.20 -26.60
CA LEU A 40 11.95 -1.36 -25.28
C LEU A 40 12.38 -2.72 -24.72
N LEU A 41 13.38 -2.74 -23.83
CA LEU A 41 13.70 -3.94 -23.10
C LEU A 41 12.68 -3.95 -21.98
N ALA A 42 11.65 -4.77 -22.16
CA ALA A 42 10.73 -5.09 -21.09
C ALA A 42 11.54 -5.47 -19.84
N VAL A 43 11.12 -4.95 -18.69
CA VAL A 43 11.81 -5.20 -17.42
C VAL A 43 11.80 -6.71 -17.21
N THR A 44 12.99 -7.33 -17.26
CA THR A 44 13.08 -8.78 -17.06
C THR A 44 12.44 -9.12 -15.72
N PRO A 45 11.51 -10.09 -15.63
CA PRO A 45 10.96 -10.51 -14.34
C PRO A 45 12.02 -11.20 -13.46
N ILE A 46 11.67 -11.52 -12.22
CA ILE A 46 12.51 -12.35 -11.36
C ILE A 46 12.43 -13.82 -11.80
N SER A 47 13.57 -14.50 -11.89
CA SER A 47 13.63 -15.91 -12.24
C SER A 47 13.45 -16.82 -11.02
N ALA A 48 13.02 -18.07 -11.24
CA ALA A 48 12.88 -19.04 -10.15
C ALA A 48 14.20 -19.29 -9.38
N ALA A 49 15.35 -19.26 -10.07
CA ALA A 49 16.66 -19.39 -9.44
C ALA A 49 17.01 -18.19 -8.54
N GLU A 50 16.59 -16.98 -8.91
CA GLU A 50 16.75 -15.79 -8.06
C GLU A 50 15.82 -15.84 -6.83
N VAL A 51 14.61 -16.39 -6.98
CA VAL A 51 13.70 -16.63 -5.84
C VAL A 51 14.33 -17.60 -4.85
N GLU A 52 14.84 -18.74 -5.32
CA GLU A 52 15.52 -19.71 -4.46
C GLU A 52 16.76 -19.11 -3.79
N LEU A 53 17.54 -18.30 -4.52
CA LEU A 53 18.66 -17.55 -3.96
C LEU A 53 18.20 -16.61 -2.82
N LEU A 54 17.12 -15.86 -3.01
CA LEU A 54 16.60 -14.94 -1.98
C LEU A 54 16.14 -15.67 -0.71
N LEU A 55 15.40 -16.77 -0.86
CA LEU A 55 14.97 -17.61 0.27
C LEU A 55 16.19 -18.14 1.05
N ASN A 56 17.18 -18.67 0.34
CA ASN A 56 18.42 -19.17 0.94
C ASN A 56 19.23 -18.07 1.62
N ARG A 57 19.28 -16.86 1.05
CA ARG A 57 19.96 -15.71 1.68
C ARG A 57 19.24 -15.22 2.93
N ALA A 58 17.91 -15.25 2.94
CA ALA A 58 17.10 -14.84 4.07
C ALA A 58 17.26 -15.79 5.25
N ALA A 59 17.13 -17.10 5.02
CA ALA A 59 17.24 -18.12 6.08
C ALA A 59 18.58 -18.08 6.84
N VAL A 60 19.69 -17.77 6.14
CA VAL A 60 21.02 -17.69 6.79
C VAL A 60 21.36 -16.30 7.35
N ALA A 61 20.46 -15.31 7.21
CA ALA A 61 20.77 -13.92 7.52
C ALA A 61 20.96 -13.67 9.03
N THR A 62 20.17 -14.34 9.86
CA THR A 62 20.29 -14.34 11.33
C THR A 62 20.38 -15.77 11.86
N SER A 63 20.77 -15.96 13.12
CA SER A 63 20.83 -17.29 13.75
C SER A 63 19.48 -17.80 14.25
N SER A 64 18.41 -17.05 14.01
CA SER A 64 17.06 -17.43 14.39
C SER A 64 16.46 -18.34 13.33
N GLU A 65 15.58 -19.25 13.76
CA GLU A 65 14.89 -20.21 12.88
C GLU A 65 13.36 -20.12 13.07
N ASP A 66 12.87 -18.96 13.52
CA ASP A 66 11.48 -18.69 13.88
C ASP A 66 10.76 -17.70 12.93
N ALA A 67 11.27 -17.49 11.72
CA ALA A 67 10.66 -16.61 10.71
C ALA A 67 9.92 -17.37 9.59
N ILE A 68 9.00 -16.65 8.94
CA ILE A 68 8.44 -17.00 7.63
C ILE A 68 8.89 -15.95 6.62
N ILE A 69 9.37 -16.41 5.47
CA ILE A 69 9.90 -15.58 4.38
C ILE A 69 9.05 -15.79 3.13
N ALA A 70 8.59 -14.70 2.50
CA ALA A 70 7.84 -14.74 1.25
C ALA A 70 8.48 -13.83 0.19
N ILE A 71 8.49 -14.30 -1.05
CA ILE A 71 8.90 -13.54 -2.24
C ILE A 71 7.72 -13.41 -3.18
N VAL A 72 7.47 -12.19 -3.65
CA VAL A 72 6.44 -11.89 -4.65
C VAL A 72 7.04 -11.14 -5.84
N ASP A 73 6.43 -11.26 -7.02
CA ASP A 73 6.77 -10.40 -8.16
C ASP A 73 6.18 -8.99 -8.01
N ARG A 74 6.37 -8.14 -9.02
CA ARG A 74 5.83 -6.77 -9.05
C ARG A 74 4.31 -6.73 -8.89
N GLY A 75 3.60 -7.72 -9.46
CA GLY A 75 2.14 -7.87 -9.39
C GLY A 75 1.64 -8.49 -8.09
N GLY A 76 2.53 -8.87 -7.18
CA GLY A 76 2.17 -9.46 -5.88
C GLY A 76 1.85 -10.95 -5.95
N ARG A 77 2.16 -11.60 -7.08
CA ARG A 77 2.05 -13.05 -7.25
C ARG A 77 3.09 -13.73 -6.38
N ILE A 78 2.66 -14.71 -5.58
CA ILE A 78 3.55 -15.45 -4.68
C ILE A 78 4.48 -16.33 -5.51
N LEU A 79 5.79 -16.16 -5.35
CA LEU A 79 6.81 -16.85 -6.14
C LEU A 79 7.56 -17.92 -5.37
N GLY A 80 7.66 -17.76 -4.05
CA GLY A 80 8.35 -18.69 -3.16
C GLY A 80 8.07 -18.31 -1.71
N VAL A 81 7.89 -19.33 -0.88
CA VAL A 81 7.67 -19.20 0.57
C VAL A 81 8.60 -20.16 1.28
N ARG A 82 9.23 -19.72 2.37
CA ARG A 82 9.96 -20.56 3.30
C ARG A 82 9.43 -20.36 4.72
N VAL A 83 9.23 -21.48 5.40
CA VAL A 83 8.91 -21.54 6.83
C VAL A 83 10.12 -22.14 7.54
N GLU A 84 10.71 -21.41 8.48
CA GLU A 84 11.90 -21.86 9.22
C GLU A 84 11.57 -22.94 10.27
N GLU A 85 12.58 -23.67 10.72
CA GLU A 85 12.43 -24.91 11.48
C GLU A 85 11.65 -24.75 12.80
N ASP A 86 11.94 -23.73 13.61
CA ASP A 86 11.25 -23.53 14.89
C ASP A 86 9.77 -23.16 14.68
N VAL A 87 9.43 -22.54 13.54
CA VAL A 87 8.03 -22.35 13.15
C VAL A 87 7.39 -23.69 12.78
N LEU A 88 8.05 -24.53 11.98
CA LEU A 88 7.52 -25.86 11.64
C LEU A 88 7.25 -26.71 12.89
N LEU A 89 8.18 -26.68 13.86
CA LEU A 89 8.05 -27.37 15.13
C LEU A 89 6.92 -26.82 16.00
N ALA A 90 6.73 -25.50 16.01
CA ALA A 90 5.68 -24.86 16.80
C ALA A 90 4.26 -25.21 16.32
N TYR A 91 4.09 -25.55 15.04
CA TYR A 91 2.79 -25.89 14.43
C TYR A 91 2.54 -27.40 14.34
N GLY A 92 3.29 -28.21 15.10
CA GLY A 92 2.96 -29.60 15.40
C GLY A 92 3.02 -30.60 14.24
N SER A 93 3.73 -30.31 13.14
CA SER A 93 3.76 -31.21 11.97
C SER A 93 5.14 -31.79 11.64
N LEU A 94 5.13 -33.10 11.38
CA LEU A 94 6.18 -33.86 10.73
C LEU A 94 6.26 -33.40 9.26
N VAL A 95 7.33 -32.69 8.90
CA VAL A 95 7.72 -32.48 7.50
C VAL A 95 7.71 -33.85 6.81
N SER A 96 6.90 -34.03 5.76
CA SER A 96 6.96 -35.29 5.00
C SER A 96 8.30 -35.38 4.27
N ALA A 97 8.66 -36.58 3.78
CA ALA A 97 9.98 -36.83 3.19
C ALA A 97 10.35 -35.93 1.97
N ASP A 98 9.37 -35.17 1.45
CA ASP A 98 9.45 -34.20 0.37
C ASP A 98 9.62 -32.73 0.84
N GLY A 99 9.63 -32.46 2.14
CA GLY A 99 9.78 -31.11 2.68
C GLY A 99 8.47 -30.32 2.84
N ILE A 100 7.32 -30.90 2.48
CA ILE A 100 6.03 -30.19 2.48
C ILE A 100 5.28 -30.48 3.78
N ILE A 101 4.52 -29.51 4.29
CA ILE A 101 3.69 -29.69 5.49
C ILE A 101 2.40 -30.39 5.06
N ASN A 102 2.05 -31.52 5.68
CA ASN A 102 0.91 -32.34 5.25
C ASN A 102 -0.09 -32.67 6.39
N ALA A 103 -0.15 -31.86 7.46
CA ALA A 103 -1.00 -32.15 8.62
C ALA A 103 -2.14 -31.13 8.85
N PRO A 104 -3.41 -31.58 8.93
CA PRO A 104 -4.59 -30.70 8.96
C PRO A 104 -4.91 -30.05 10.33
N ALA A 105 -4.20 -30.38 11.42
CA ALA A 105 -4.60 -29.88 12.75
C ALA A 105 -4.33 -28.38 12.96
N GLU A 106 -3.31 -27.82 12.30
CA GLU A 106 -2.88 -26.42 12.44
C GLU A 106 -2.58 -25.74 11.09
N GLU A 107 -2.98 -26.37 9.99
CA GLU A 107 -2.72 -25.88 8.62
C GLU A 107 -3.34 -24.51 8.36
N GLU A 108 -4.57 -24.25 8.83
CA GLU A 108 -5.22 -22.95 8.73
C GLU A 108 -4.39 -21.84 9.40
N THR A 109 -3.93 -22.07 10.62
CA THR A 109 -3.13 -21.10 11.40
C THR A 109 -1.80 -20.82 10.69
N LEU A 110 -1.17 -21.84 10.12
CA LEU A 110 0.06 -21.66 9.37
C LEU A 110 -0.16 -20.91 8.06
N ILE A 111 -1.22 -21.22 7.31
CA ILE A 111 -1.59 -20.48 6.10
C ILE A 111 -1.78 -19.00 6.43
N PHE A 112 -2.51 -18.70 7.52
CA PHE A 112 -2.69 -17.35 8.02
C PHE A 112 -1.36 -16.66 8.40
N ALA A 113 -0.43 -17.41 9.01
CA ALA A 113 0.91 -16.92 9.32
C ALA A 113 1.75 -16.63 8.06
N ILE A 114 1.68 -17.50 7.05
CA ILE A 114 2.33 -17.30 5.75
C ILE A 114 1.80 -16.04 5.06
N ASP A 115 0.49 -15.84 5.07
CA ASP A 115 -0.12 -14.61 4.55
C ASP A 115 0.40 -13.34 5.25
N GLY A 116 0.89 -13.46 6.49
CA GLY A 116 1.58 -12.39 7.19
C GLY A 116 2.88 -11.94 6.51
N ALA A 117 3.70 -12.91 6.06
CA ALA A 117 4.91 -12.65 5.29
C ALA A 117 4.58 -12.15 3.87
N VAL A 118 3.56 -12.75 3.23
CA VAL A 118 3.08 -12.33 1.91
C VAL A 118 2.60 -10.88 1.94
N ALA A 119 1.84 -10.47 2.95
CA ALA A 119 1.36 -9.09 3.09
C ALA A 119 2.52 -8.08 3.17
N LYS A 120 3.63 -8.42 3.86
CA LYS A 120 4.84 -7.58 3.89
C LYS A 120 5.56 -7.54 2.55
N ALA A 121 5.67 -8.69 1.87
CA ALA A 121 6.28 -8.78 0.54
C ALA A 121 5.49 -7.92 -0.46
N ARG A 122 4.15 -8.01 -0.43
CA ARG A 122 3.23 -7.22 -1.23
C ARG A 122 3.32 -5.73 -0.92
N THR A 123 3.41 -5.30 0.33
CA THR A 123 3.61 -3.87 0.63
C THR A 123 4.86 -3.33 -0.06
N ALA A 124 5.96 -4.07 -0.01
CA ALA A 124 7.17 -3.66 -0.70
C ALA A 124 6.99 -3.64 -2.22
N ALA A 125 6.45 -4.73 -2.78
CA ALA A 125 6.25 -4.87 -4.22
C ALA A 125 5.26 -3.85 -4.79
N PHE A 126 4.20 -3.48 -4.06
CA PHE A 126 3.12 -2.65 -4.57
C PHE A 126 3.37 -1.16 -4.47
N PHE A 127 3.99 -0.71 -3.38
CA PHE A 127 4.16 0.71 -3.09
C PHE A 127 5.47 1.28 -3.60
N ALA A 128 6.50 0.44 -3.74
CA ALA A 128 7.71 0.88 -4.40
C ALA A 128 7.41 1.25 -5.86
N ASN A 129 8.13 2.26 -6.34
CA ASN A 129 8.12 2.67 -7.74
C ASN A 129 9.54 2.95 -8.19
N GLY A 130 9.76 2.82 -9.48
CA GLY A 130 11.05 3.11 -10.05
C GLY A 130 11.20 2.43 -11.38
N THR A 131 11.78 3.17 -12.31
CA THR A 131 12.00 2.75 -13.67
C THR A 131 13.31 3.33 -14.17
N ALA A 132 14.08 2.52 -14.89
CA ALA A 132 15.21 2.97 -15.69
C ALA A 132 14.75 3.83 -16.89
N ASP A 133 13.49 3.69 -17.29
CA ASP A 133 12.85 4.42 -18.38
C ASP A 133 11.77 5.37 -17.86
N SER A 134 12.12 6.63 -17.64
CA SER A 134 11.19 7.62 -17.08
C SER A 134 10.26 8.27 -18.11
N ARG A 135 10.26 7.80 -19.36
CA ARG A 135 9.45 8.40 -20.43
C ARG A 135 7.96 8.40 -20.06
N ILE A 136 7.26 9.44 -20.51
CA ILE A 136 5.83 9.64 -20.23
C ILE A 136 4.99 8.60 -20.99
N ASN A 137 5.41 8.29 -22.21
CA ASN A 137 4.91 7.20 -23.03
C ASN A 137 6.13 6.47 -23.61
N PRO A 138 6.24 5.13 -23.46
CA PRO A 138 7.36 4.35 -23.98
C PRO A 138 7.57 4.53 -25.50
N GLU A 139 6.50 4.86 -26.23
CA GLU A 139 6.46 4.99 -27.68
C GLU A 139 6.64 6.42 -28.20
N THR A 140 6.32 7.46 -27.42
CA THR A 140 6.47 8.86 -27.88
C THR A 140 6.67 9.87 -26.74
N LEU A 141 7.57 10.83 -26.98
CA LEU A 141 7.95 12.00 -26.16
C LEU A 141 8.84 11.71 -24.94
N ALA A 142 10.04 12.30 -24.98
CA ALA A 142 10.94 12.43 -23.84
C ALA A 142 10.24 13.19 -22.71
N ASP A 143 10.58 12.86 -21.45
CA ASP A 143 10.19 13.70 -20.31
C ASP A 143 10.72 15.12 -20.57
N PRO A 144 9.88 16.19 -20.55
CA PRO A 144 10.36 17.57 -20.69
C PRO A 144 11.40 17.97 -19.63
N ALA A 145 11.51 17.20 -18.53
CA ALA A 145 12.54 17.35 -17.51
C ALA A 145 13.70 16.32 -17.61
N GLY A 146 13.84 15.65 -18.76
CA GLY A 146 14.92 14.72 -19.10
C GLY A 146 14.61 13.26 -18.75
N ASP A 147 14.98 12.33 -19.64
CA ASP A 147 14.83 10.87 -19.51
C ASP A 147 15.80 10.30 -18.44
N MET A 148 15.60 10.70 -17.19
CA MET A 148 16.40 10.28 -16.05
C MET A 148 15.65 9.22 -15.24
N PRO A 149 16.29 8.09 -14.88
CA PRO A 149 15.66 7.07 -14.06
C PRO A 149 14.98 7.64 -12.82
N THR A 150 13.87 7.04 -12.40
CA THR A 150 13.19 7.45 -11.16
C THR A 150 13.18 6.32 -10.15
N VAL A 151 13.12 6.68 -8.87
CA VAL A 151 13.04 5.72 -7.75
C VAL A 151 12.18 6.28 -6.61
N GLY A 152 11.46 5.38 -5.97
CA GLY A 152 10.66 5.56 -4.76
C GLY A 152 10.72 4.26 -3.96
N PRO A 153 11.81 4.03 -3.19
CA PRO A 153 12.09 2.77 -2.49
C PRO A 153 11.20 2.59 -1.24
N LEU A 154 9.87 2.65 -1.40
CA LEU A 154 8.95 2.56 -0.27
C LEU A 154 8.91 1.13 0.28
N THR A 155 9.13 1.01 1.58
CA THR A 155 9.11 -0.25 2.35
C THR A 155 7.87 -0.31 3.22
N SER A 156 7.57 -1.46 3.84
CA SER A 156 6.46 -1.52 4.81
C SER A 156 6.65 -0.58 6.01
N ARG A 157 7.90 -0.26 6.37
CA ARG A 157 8.22 0.81 7.33
C ARG A 157 7.83 2.19 6.82
N THR A 158 8.11 2.47 5.56
CA THR A 158 7.75 3.76 4.96
C THR A 158 6.25 3.94 4.94
N ILE A 159 5.52 2.89 4.55
CA ILE A 159 4.05 2.88 4.51
C ILE A 159 3.48 3.08 5.91
N ARG A 160 4.04 2.40 6.93
CA ARG A 160 3.64 2.67 8.32
C ARG A 160 3.81 4.12 8.74
N ASN A 161 4.93 4.72 8.37
CA ASN A 161 5.25 6.09 8.73
C ASN A 161 4.20 7.08 8.17
N ILE A 162 3.70 6.82 6.97
CA ILE A 162 2.74 7.70 6.28
C ILE A 162 1.26 7.25 6.40
N SER A 163 0.98 6.03 6.86
CA SER A 163 -0.39 5.55 7.13
C SER A 163 -0.87 6.07 8.48
N GLN A 164 -0.12 5.73 9.53
CA GLN A 164 -0.45 6.02 10.92
C GLN A 164 -1.95 5.79 11.18
N SER A 165 -2.47 4.66 10.72
CA SER A 165 -3.84 4.25 10.97
C SER A 165 -4.02 3.89 12.43
N THR A 166 -5.25 4.08 12.93
CA THR A 166 -5.67 3.50 14.20
C THR A 166 -5.94 2.02 13.97
N ILE A 167 -5.20 1.15 14.64
CA ILE A 167 -5.37 -0.31 14.54
C ILE A 167 -5.73 -0.84 15.92
N THR A 168 -6.89 -1.45 16.05
CA THR A 168 -7.37 -2.05 17.30
C THR A 168 -6.69 -3.39 17.56
N GLN A 169 -6.63 -3.80 18.83
CA GLN A 169 -6.23 -5.17 19.17
C GLN A 169 -7.13 -6.20 18.48
N ARG A 170 -8.44 -5.90 18.36
CA ARG A 170 -9.44 -6.79 17.77
C ARG A 170 -9.22 -7.04 16.27
N GLU A 171 -8.74 -6.03 15.55
CA GLU A 171 -8.38 -6.15 14.14
C GLU A 171 -7.09 -6.95 13.95
N MET A 172 -6.06 -6.63 14.74
CA MET A 172 -4.73 -7.24 14.58
C MET A 172 -4.72 -8.73 14.99
N GLN A 173 -5.34 -9.09 16.11
CA GLN A 173 -5.35 -10.48 16.64
C GLN A 173 -6.41 -11.37 16.00
N SER A 174 -7.05 -10.92 14.93
CA SER A 174 -8.09 -11.68 14.26
C SER A 174 -7.54 -12.51 13.11
N ASN A 175 -8.30 -13.49 12.64
CA ASN A 175 -7.98 -14.27 11.45
C ASN A 175 -9.23 -14.27 10.55
N PRO A 176 -9.13 -13.91 9.25
CA PRO A 176 -10.31 -13.85 8.38
C PRO A 176 -10.91 -15.22 8.09
N ASN A 177 -10.14 -16.28 8.30
CA ASN A 177 -10.53 -17.66 8.05
C ASN A 177 -11.19 -18.33 9.26
N GLU A 178 -11.12 -17.71 10.44
CA GLU A 178 -11.63 -18.29 11.69
C GLU A 178 -13.16 -18.38 11.70
N SER A 179 -13.70 -19.54 12.07
CA SER A 179 -15.14 -19.74 12.21
C SER A 179 -15.71 -19.12 13.49
N ASP A 180 -14.90 -19.02 14.56
CA ASP A 180 -15.29 -18.37 15.82
C ASP A 180 -15.37 -16.85 15.60
N LEU A 181 -16.59 -16.30 15.70
CA LEU A 181 -16.84 -14.88 15.49
C LEU A 181 -16.06 -13.97 16.45
N THR A 182 -15.60 -14.46 17.60
CA THR A 182 -14.77 -13.65 18.51
C THR A 182 -13.31 -13.57 18.07
N LYS A 183 -12.88 -14.46 17.17
CA LYS A 183 -11.54 -14.48 16.55
C LYS A 183 -11.56 -14.06 15.08
N ARG A 184 -12.70 -14.17 14.40
CA ARG A 184 -12.83 -13.79 12.99
C ARG A 184 -12.62 -12.30 12.77
N GLY A 185 -11.93 -11.89 11.71
CA GLY A 185 -11.71 -10.48 11.38
C GLY A 185 -10.56 -10.27 10.41
N PRO A 186 -10.11 -9.04 10.18
CA PRO A 186 -9.13 -8.75 9.12
C PRO A 186 -7.74 -9.36 9.32
N GLY A 187 -7.29 -9.54 10.56
CA GLY A 187 -5.95 -10.03 10.88
C GLY A 187 -4.81 -9.16 10.35
N PHE A 188 -4.93 -7.83 10.47
CA PHE A 188 -3.94 -6.92 9.89
C PHE A 188 -2.51 -7.16 10.39
N VAL A 189 -1.54 -7.11 9.48
CA VAL A 189 -0.10 -7.12 9.81
C VAL A 189 0.35 -5.68 10.07
N ALA A 190 -0.11 -5.13 11.20
CA ALA A 190 0.07 -3.73 11.55
C ALA A 190 0.26 -3.56 13.07
N PRO A 191 0.98 -2.52 13.52
CA PRO A 191 1.15 -2.27 14.93
C PRO A 191 -0.16 -1.74 15.54
N VAL A 192 -0.59 -2.33 16.66
CA VAL A 192 -1.76 -1.88 17.42
C VAL A 192 -1.57 -0.43 17.89
N GLY A 193 -2.65 0.34 18.02
CA GLY A 193 -2.64 1.64 18.70
C GLY A 193 -3.33 2.75 17.91
N ILE A 194 -3.46 3.89 18.57
CA ILE A 194 -4.10 5.08 18.00
C ILE A 194 -3.14 5.81 17.08
N GLY A 195 -3.58 6.05 15.86
CA GLY A 195 -2.83 6.76 14.82
C GLY A 195 -3.25 8.22 14.66
N GLY A 196 -3.21 8.74 13.43
CA GLY A 196 -3.72 10.05 13.04
C GLY A 196 -2.74 11.23 13.21
N HIS A 197 -1.44 10.96 13.35
CA HIS A 197 -0.40 11.99 13.41
C HIS A 197 0.76 11.67 12.47
N PHE A 198 1.21 12.66 11.69
CA PHE A 198 2.41 12.55 10.87
C PHE A 198 3.35 13.75 11.12
N PRO A 199 4.45 13.59 11.88
CA PRO A 199 5.07 12.34 12.32
C PRO A 199 4.31 11.63 13.45
N PRO A 200 4.56 10.32 13.65
CA PRO A 200 3.93 9.53 14.71
C PRO A 200 4.03 10.18 16.09
N ALA A 201 2.99 10.01 16.91
CA ALA A 201 2.93 10.47 18.31
C ALA A 201 3.25 11.97 18.55
N THR A 202 3.18 12.80 17.51
CA THR A 202 3.47 14.23 17.60
C THR A 202 2.18 15.03 17.65
N ALA A 203 1.95 15.78 18.73
CA ALA A 203 0.79 16.67 18.84
C ALA A 203 0.83 17.78 17.79
N HIS A 204 -0.35 18.19 17.32
CA HIS A 204 -0.53 19.27 16.35
C HIS A 204 0.29 19.07 15.06
N ALA A 205 0.46 17.81 14.66
CA ALA A 205 1.19 17.43 13.46
C ALA A 205 0.30 17.49 12.20
N PRO A 206 0.90 17.55 11.00
CA PRO A 206 0.21 17.32 9.74
C PRO A 206 -0.69 16.08 9.72
N GLN A 207 -1.63 16.10 8.78
CA GLN A 207 -2.49 14.95 8.46
C GLN A 207 -1.65 13.80 7.93
N VAL A 208 -2.07 12.58 8.23
CA VAL A 208 -1.47 11.38 7.66
C VAL A 208 -1.94 11.23 6.22
N ASP A 209 -1.13 10.62 5.36
CA ASP A 209 -1.46 10.51 3.94
C ASP A 209 -2.33 9.28 3.68
N LEU A 210 -1.89 8.10 4.12
CA LEU A 210 -2.48 6.80 3.78
C LEU A 210 -3.28 6.17 4.93
N PHE A 211 -4.12 6.95 5.63
CA PHE A 211 -4.95 6.43 6.71
C PHE A 211 -5.84 5.27 6.23
N GLY A 212 -5.86 4.16 6.96
CA GLY A 212 -6.66 2.97 6.63
C GLY A 212 -6.13 2.13 5.47
N ILE A 213 -4.88 2.35 5.02
CA ILE A 213 -4.30 1.59 3.89
C ILE A 213 -4.27 0.07 4.11
N GLU A 214 -4.22 -0.36 5.36
CA GLU A 214 -4.24 -1.75 5.80
C GLU A 214 -5.51 -2.51 5.34
N HIS A 215 -6.58 -1.79 5.02
CA HIS A 215 -7.87 -2.33 4.60
C HIS A 215 -7.92 -2.68 3.10
N THR A 216 -6.89 -2.31 2.34
CA THR A 216 -6.87 -2.39 0.87
C THR A 216 -6.13 -3.62 0.34
N ASN A 217 -6.26 -3.87 -0.95
CA ASN A 217 -5.57 -4.94 -1.69
C ASN A 217 -5.90 -6.33 -1.16
N ARG A 218 -7.14 -6.50 -0.70
CA ARG A 218 -7.71 -7.75 -0.19
C ARG A 218 -8.76 -8.33 -1.15
N ASP A 219 -8.87 -7.76 -2.34
CA ASP A 219 -9.81 -8.19 -3.36
C ASP A 219 -9.39 -9.56 -3.93
N SER A 220 -10.40 -10.34 -4.34
CA SER A 220 -10.27 -11.72 -4.82
C SER A 220 -11.12 -11.91 -6.09
N ILE A 221 -10.82 -12.94 -6.86
CA ILE A 221 -11.69 -13.41 -7.95
C ILE A 221 -12.99 -14.04 -7.42
N VAL A 222 -13.05 -14.38 -6.13
CA VAL A 222 -14.28 -14.79 -5.44
C VAL A 222 -14.64 -13.73 -4.41
N HIS A 223 -15.75 -13.02 -4.64
CA HIS A 223 -16.27 -12.07 -3.67
C HIS A 223 -17.03 -12.82 -2.57
N PRO A 224 -16.79 -12.56 -1.28
CA PRO A 224 -17.38 -13.29 -0.15
C PRO A 224 -18.85 -12.90 0.17
N GLY A 225 -19.62 -12.52 -0.85
CA GLY A 225 -21.03 -12.16 -0.70
C GLY A 225 -21.38 -11.04 0.30
N LEU A 226 -22.60 -11.10 0.84
CA LEU A 226 -23.13 -10.18 1.85
C LEU A 226 -22.66 -10.56 3.26
N ASN A 227 -22.45 -11.85 3.53
CA ASN A 227 -22.01 -12.33 4.84
C ASN A 227 -20.52 -12.03 5.11
N SER A 228 -19.76 -11.68 4.06
CA SER A 228 -18.31 -11.37 4.10
C SER A 228 -17.45 -12.55 4.58
N ILE A 229 -17.95 -13.77 4.37
CA ILE A 229 -17.29 -15.03 4.67
C ILE A 229 -17.07 -15.70 3.33
N HIS A 230 -15.83 -16.04 3.04
CA HIS A 230 -15.53 -16.87 1.89
C HIS A 230 -15.88 -18.33 2.24
N GLU A 231 -16.76 -18.95 1.45
CA GLU A 231 -17.35 -20.27 1.73
C GLU A 231 -16.97 -21.30 0.64
N THR A 232 -16.16 -20.89 -0.35
CA THR A 232 -15.70 -21.72 -1.47
C THR A 232 -14.71 -22.79 -1.01
N SER A 233 -15.22 -24.00 -0.78
CA SER A 233 -14.45 -25.19 -0.42
C SER A 233 -14.12 -26.10 -1.62
N ASP A 234 -14.57 -25.75 -2.83
CA ASP A 234 -14.37 -26.58 -4.03
C ASP A 234 -13.07 -26.21 -4.78
N PRO A 235 -12.14 -27.14 -4.97
CA PRO A 235 -10.95 -26.95 -5.81
C PRO A 235 -11.28 -26.56 -7.27
N SER A 236 -12.47 -26.88 -7.78
CA SER A 236 -12.90 -26.47 -9.12
C SER A 236 -13.31 -25.00 -9.21
N LEU A 237 -13.28 -24.25 -8.09
CA LEU A 237 -13.85 -22.90 -7.93
C LEU A 237 -15.35 -22.83 -8.28
N THR A 238 -16.04 -23.97 -8.22
CA THR A 238 -17.50 -23.99 -8.25
C THR A 238 -18.00 -23.63 -6.86
N ILE A 239 -18.87 -22.63 -6.77
CA ILE A 239 -19.45 -22.21 -5.47
C ILE A 239 -20.42 -23.29 -5.00
N ILE A 240 -20.05 -24.04 -3.95
CA ILE A 240 -20.88 -25.07 -3.33
C ILE A 240 -21.44 -24.53 -2.00
N GLY A 241 -22.55 -23.79 -2.08
CA GLY A 241 -23.19 -23.17 -0.93
C GLY A 241 -22.71 -21.74 -0.66
N GLY A 242 -23.37 -21.06 0.28
CA GLY A 242 -23.04 -19.68 0.63
C GLY A 242 -23.64 -18.60 -0.26
N ASP A 243 -23.13 -17.37 -0.11
CA ASP A 243 -23.46 -16.22 -0.97
C ASP A 243 -22.24 -15.63 -1.74
N ASP A 244 -21.17 -16.43 -1.84
CA ASP A 244 -19.99 -16.15 -2.67
C ASP A 244 -20.36 -15.86 -4.13
N ILE A 245 -19.57 -15.00 -4.77
CA ILE A 245 -19.75 -14.61 -6.18
C ILE A 245 -18.42 -14.72 -6.92
N LEU A 246 -18.37 -15.60 -7.92
CA LEU A 246 -17.24 -15.71 -8.83
C LEU A 246 -17.26 -14.54 -9.80
N LEU A 247 -16.18 -13.78 -9.86
CA LEU A 247 -16.03 -12.64 -10.75
C LEU A 247 -15.41 -13.10 -12.08
N PRO A 248 -15.88 -12.61 -13.25
CA PRO A 248 -15.27 -12.89 -14.55
C PRO A 248 -13.80 -12.47 -14.67
N GLY A 249 -13.37 -11.57 -13.79
CA GLY A 249 -12.01 -11.09 -13.62
C GLY A 249 -11.95 -10.22 -12.37
N ARG A 250 -10.74 -9.88 -11.92
CA ARG A 250 -10.53 -8.92 -10.82
C ARG A 250 -11.36 -7.65 -11.11
N PHE A 251 -12.12 -7.15 -10.13
CA PHE A 251 -13.08 -6.03 -10.26
C PHE A 251 -14.37 -6.27 -11.08
N ASN A 252 -14.71 -7.51 -11.44
CA ASN A 252 -15.92 -7.84 -12.22
C ASN A 252 -15.96 -7.11 -13.58
N THR A 253 -14.84 -7.15 -14.29
CA THR A 253 -14.68 -6.51 -15.60
C THR A 253 -13.93 -7.41 -16.58
N THR A 254 -14.05 -7.11 -17.86
CA THR A 254 -13.24 -7.73 -18.92
C THR A 254 -12.04 -6.82 -19.20
N TYR A 255 -10.84 -7.38 -19.07
CA TYR A 255 -9.60 -6.69 -19.41
C TYR A 255 -9.34 -6.70 -20.91
N GLU A 256 -8.50 -5.76 -21.37
CA GLU A 256 -7.93 -5.85 -22.70
C GLU A 256 -7.11 -7.14 -22.85
N PRO A 257 -7.07 -7.78 -24.03
CA PRO A 257 -6.33 -9.01 -24.23
C PRO A 257 -4.87 -8.91 -23.80
N GLY A 258 -4.44 -9.75 -22.86
CA GLY A 258 -3.08 -9.76 -22.31
C GLY A 258 -2.83 -8.71 -21.22
N HIS A 259 -3.86 -7.97 -20.81
CA HIS A 259 -3.80 -6.97 -19.73
C HIS A 259 -4.52 -7.45 -18.46
N ASP A 260 -4.75 -8.76 -18.35
CA ASP A 260 -5.28 -9.38 -17.14
C ASP A 260 -4.34 -9.13 -15.95
N ILE A 261 -4.94 -8.89 -14.79
CA ILE A 261 -4.22 -8.59 -13.57
C ILE A 261 -4.65 -9.60 -12.52
N GLU A 262 -3.70 -10.30 -11.95
CA GLU A 262 -3.97 -11.23 -10.86
C GLU A 262 -4.52 -10.47 -9.64
N ALA A 263 -5.50 -11.08 -8.98
CA ALA A 263 -5.96 -10.62 -7.69
C ALA A 263 -4.91 -10.97 -6.61
N PRO A 264 -4.76 -10.14 -5.57
CA PRO A 264 -3.85 -10.39 -4.45
C PRO A 264 -4.40 -11.49 -3.51
N GLU A 265 -4.60 -12.69 -4.05
CA GLU A 265 -5.18 -13.84 -3.36
C GLU A 265 -4.36 -14.26 -2.14
N SER A 266 -4.99 -14.96 -1.19
CA SER A 266 -4.27 -15.57 -0.06
C SER A 266 -3.31 -16.66 -0.54
N TYR A 267 -2.29 -16.96 0.27
CA TYR A 267 -1.43 -18.11 0.04
C TYR A 267 -2.26 -19.40 -0.07
N GLY A 268 -3.16 -19.64 0.89
CA GLY A 268 -4.00 -20.84 0.93
C GLY A 268 -4.83 -21.05 -0.33
N PHE A 269 -5.37 -19.95 -0.88
CA PHE A 269 -6.12 -19.97 -2.13
C PHE A 269 -5.23 -20.30 -3.32
N THR A 270 -4.10 -19.59 -3.48
CA THR A 270 -3.19 -19.80 -4.62
C THR A 270 -2.54 -21.18 -4.63
N SER A 271 -2.21 -21.70 -3.44
CA SER A 271 -1.64 -23.04 -3.28
C SER A 271 -2.71 -24.13 -3.26
N ARG A 272 -4.01 -23.78 -3.27
CA ARG A 272 -5.15 -24.69 -3.08
C ARG A 272 -5.10 -25.55 -1.82
N ARG A 273 -4.37 -25.08 -0.81
CA ARG A 273 -4.29 -25.74 0.49
C ARG A 273 -5.45 -25.34 1.41
N MET A 274 -6.05 -24.19 1.13
CA MET A 274 -7.27 -23.70 1.77
C MET A 274 -7.99 -22.78 0.78
N THR A 275 -8.95 -23.32 0.02
CA THR A 275 -9.61 -22.59 -1.08
C THR A 275 -10.56 -21.50 -0.61
N ASP A 276 -10.94 -21.51 0.66
CA ASP A 276 -11.73 -20.47 1.31
C ASP A 276 -10.85 -19.43 2.04
N ALA A 277 -9.51 -19.55 1.99
CA ALA A 277 -8.62 -18.60 2.66
C ALA A 277 -8.71 -17.19 2.05
N GLN A 278 -8.83 -16.19 2.90
CA GLN A 278 -8.90 -14.78 2.51
C GLN A 278 -7.57 -14.05 2.70
N SER A 279 -7.30 -13.12 1.78
CA SER A 279 -6.06 -12.34 1.80
C SER A 279 -6.01 -11.36 2.97
N ARG A 280 -4.82 -11.28 3.60
CA ARG A 280 -4.47 -10.23 4.58
C ARG A 280 -4.09 -8.91 3.90
N GLY A 281 -4.01 -8.89 2.56
CA GLY A 281 -3.71 -7.71 1.76
C GLY A 281 -2.27 -7.23 1.91
N ILE A 282 -2.09 -6.07 2.53
CA ILE A 282 -0.80 -5.42 2.74
C ILE A 282 -0.49 -5.25 4.23
N ALA A 283 0.80 -5.18 4.55
CA ALA A 283 1.29 -4.96 5.90
C ALA A 283 1.86 -3.56 6.11
N THR A 284 1.69 -3.02 7.32
CA THR A 284 2.40 -1.82 7.79
C THR A 284 3.27 -2.12 9.01
N LEU A 285 3.53 -3.38 9.32
CA LEU A 285 4.65 -3.73 10.20
C LEU A 285 5.94 -3.83 9.36
N PRO A 286 7.07 -3.24 9.79
CA PRO A 286 8.35 -3.35 9.08
C PRO A 286 8.77 -4.80 8.81
N GLY A 287 9.49 -5.03 7.71
CA GLY A 287 9.88 -6.36 7.25
C GLY A 287 9.64 -6.63 5.76
N GLY A 288 8.98 -5.70 5.05
CA GLY A 288 8.83 -5.72 3.60
C GLY A 288 9.85 -4.83 2.89
N ILE A 289 10.67 -5.40 2.01
CA ILE A 289 11.70 -4.69 1.22
C ILE A 289 11.50 -4.93 -0.28
N PRO A 290 11.44 -3.86 -1.11
CA PRO A 290 11.28 -4.01 -2.55
C PRO A 290 12.55 -4.53 -3.21
N LEU A 291 12.38 -5.35 -4.24
CA LEU A 291 13.45 -5.92 -5.04
C LEU A 291 13.65 -5.06 -6.28
N TYR A 292 14.79 -4.40 -6.35
CA TYR A 292 15.17 -3.54 -7.47
C TYR A 292 16.23 -4.20 -8.33
N ARG A 293 15.97 -4.31 -9.63
CA ARG A 293 16.97 -4.65 -10.64
C ARG A 293 17.41 -3.35 -11.31
N GLY A 294 18.59 -2.86 -10.93
CA GLY A 294 18.99 -1.51 -11.31
C GLY A 294 18.06 -0.47 -10.67
N PHE A 295 17.20 0.16 -11.46
CA PHE A 295 16.20 1.12 -10.98
C PHE A 295 14.77 0.61 -11.13
N ASP A 296 14.57 -0.53 -11.78
CA ASP A 296 13.26 -1.12 -11.99
C ASP A 296 12.84 -1.95 -10.78
N VAL A 297 11.63 -1.75 -10.28
CA VAL A 297 11.03 -2.60 -9.25
C VAL A 297 10.50 -3.89 -9.90
N VAL A 298 11.00 -5.04 -9.46
CA VAL A 298 10.62 -6.35 -10.03
C VAL A 298 9.88 -7.26 -9.05
N GLY A 299 9.78 -6.87 -7.78
CA GLY A 299 9.06 -7.62 -6.76
C GLY A 299 9.31 -7.12 -5.35
N GLY A 300 9.05 -8.00 -4.38
CA GLY A 300 9.24 -7.70 -2.95
C GLY A 300 9.56 -8.95 -2.16
N ILE A 301 10.32 -8.76 -1.07
CA ILE A 301 10.54 -9.78 -0.03
C ILE A 301 9.88 -9.32 1.27
N GLY A 302 9.21 -10.24 1.95
CA GLY A 302 8.59 -10.04 3.25
C GLY A 302 9.06 -11.07 4.25
N VAL A 303 9.36 -10.64 5.47
CA VAL A 303 9.76 -11.51 6.58
C VAL A 303 8.82 -11.25 7.76
N PHE A 304 8.25 -12.30 8.33
CA PHE A 304 7.27 -12.22 9.42
C PHE A 304 7.62 -13.21 10.53
N PHE A 305 7.50 -12.78 11.78
CA PHE A 305 7.67 -13.66 12.94
C PHE A 305 6.29 -13.97 13.55
N PRO A 306 5.73 -15.16 13.30
CA PRO A 306 4.39 -15.51 13.73
C PRO A 306 4.28 -15.85 15.22
N GLY A 307 5.41 -15.89 15.94
CA GLY A 307 5.52 -16.47 17.27
C GLY A 307 5.71 -17.98 17.23
N THR A 308 6.32 -18.50 18.29
CA THR A 308 6.50 -19.94 18.54
C THR A 308 5.82 -20.31 19.85
N VAL A 309 5.57 -21.58 20.08
CA VAL A 309 5.23 -22.05 21.43
C VAL A 309 6.47 -21.91 22.32
N ASP A 310 6.40 -21.09 23.37
CA ASP A 310 7.49 -21.01 24.35
C ASP A 310 7.76 -22.40 24.95
N ALA A 311 9.03 -22.75 25.15
CA ALA A 311 9.45 -24.00 25.80
C ALA A 311 8.84 -24.19 27.22
N ASP A 312 8.34 -23.11 27.80
CA ASP A 312 7.84 -23.03 29.18
C ASP A 312 6.30 -23.13 29.26
N GLY A 313 5.59 -23.16 28.13
CA GLY A 313 4.12 -23.28 28.07
C GLY A 313 3.34 -22.16 28.79
N ALA A 314 3.95 -20.99 28.99
CA ALA A 314 3.46 -19.97 29.92
C ALA A 314 2.46 -18.94 29.35
N GLY A 315 1.91 -19.11 28.14
CA GLY A 315 0.79 -18.28 27.74
C GLY A 315 0.14 -18.61 26.39
N PRO A 316 -1.15 -18.26 26.22
CA PRO A 316 -1.83 -18.37 24.94
C PRO A 316 -1.36 -17.23 24.04
N GLN A 317 -0.32 -17.46 23.24
CA GLN A 317 -0.08 -16.63 22.05
C GLN A 317 -0.88 -17.27 20.92
N GLN A 318 -1.83 -16.54 20.35
CA GLN A 318 -2.46 -16.96 19.12
C GLN A 318 -1.38 -16.91 18.03
N LEU A 319 -0.90 -18.08 17.62
CA LEU A 319 0.14 -18.21 16.61
C LEU A 319 -0.32 -17.56 15.29
N GLY A 320 0.59 -16.85 14.61
CA GLY A 320 0.35 -16.28 13.28
C GLY A 320 -0.17 -14.84 13.24
N ASP A 321 -0.65 -14.30 14.36
CA ASP A 321 -0.97 -12.87 14.48
C ASP A 321 0.29 -12.01 14.68
N ALA A 322 0.15 -10.68 14.59
CA ALA A 322 1.30 -9.78 14.69
C ALA A 322 1.71 -9.43 16.14
N THR A 323 1.13 -10.06 17.17
CA THR A 323 1.36 -9.78 18.59
C THR A 323 2.82 -10.01 18.96
N PHE A 324 3.35 -11.19 18.60
CA PHE A 324 4.71 -11.60 18.94
C PHE A 324 5.75 -10.67 18.33
N GLU A 325 5.68 -10.46 17.02
CA GLU A 325 6.69 -9.69 16.30
C GLU A 325 6.80 -8.25 16.82
N GLN A 326 5.67 -7.59 17.01
CA GLN A 326 5.62 -6.21 17.51
C GLN A 326 5.84 -6.12 19.03
N GLY A 327 5.95 -7.26 19.72
CA GLY A 327 6.09 -7.36 21.17
C GLY A 327 4.92 -6.72 21.92
N PHE A 328 3.69 -6.84 21.40
CA PHE A 328 2.52 -6.20 22.01
C PHE A 328 2.18 -6.85 23.35
N VAL A 329 1.97 -6.04 24.39
CA VAL A 329 1.58 -6.51 25.73
C VAL A 329 0.33 -5.75 26.19
N PRO A 330 -0.83 -6.43 26.35
CA PRO A 330 -2.04 -5.79 26.85
C PRO A 330 -1.86 -5.12 28.21
N GLY A 331 -2.48 -3.97 28.41
CA GLY A 331 -2.42 -3.17 29.64
C GLY A 331 -1.10 -2.41 29.83
N ILE A 332 -0.08 -2.69 29.01
CA ILE A 332 1.19 -1.98 29.05
C ILE A 332 1.17 -0.87 28.00
N LYS A 333 1.36 0.36 28.45
CA LYS A 333 1.45 1.52 27.56
C LYS A 333 2.73 1.44 26.73
N GLN A 334 2.59 0.95 25.50
CA GLN A 334 3.63 0.98 24.49
C GLN A 334 3.37 2.13 23.51
N SER A 335 4.43 2.78 23.05
CA SER A 335 4.38 3.77 21.97
C SER A 335 4.44 3.09 20.61
N GLU A 336 4.08 3.84 19.56
CA GLU A 336 4.24 3.41 18.17
C GLU A 336 5.68 2.98 17.89
N ALA A 337 6.65 3.79 18.31
CA ALA A 337 8.07 3.51 18.12
C ALA A 337 8.56 2.27 18.86
N GLN A 338 7.96 1.91 20.00
CA GLN A 338 8.31 0.66 20.69
C GLN A 338 7.84 -0.57 19.89
N ARG A 339 6.65 -0.50 19.29
CA ARG A 339 6.10 -1.62 18.50
C ARG A 339 6.77 -1.75 17.14
N THR A 340 6.97 -0.65 16.42
CA THR A 340 7.61 -0.67 15.08
C THR A 340 9.12 -0.86 15.11
N ASN A 341 9.72 -0.91 16.31
CA ASN A 341 11.15 -1.18 16.51
C ASN A 341 11.39 -2.24 17.59
N ALA A 342 10.40 -3.10 17.83
CA ALA A 342 10.58 -4.29 18.66
C ALA A 342 11.70 -5.18 18.07
N PRO A 343 12.38 -6.02 18.89
CA PRO A 343 13.50 -6.84 18.42
C PRO A 343 13.19 -7.66 17.16
N LYS A 344 12.05 -8.35 17.14
CA LYS A 344 11.63 -9.17 15.99
C LYS A 344 11.22 -8.35 14.75
N VAL A 345 10.69 -7.14 14.93
CA VAL A 345 10.46 -6.21 13.81
C VAL A 345 11.78 -5.75 13.16
N LEU A 346 12.78 -5.40 13.98
CA LEU A 346 14.10 -5.00 13.46
C LEU A 346 14.85 -6.16 12.82
N GLU A 347 14.66 -7.37 13.36
CA GLU A 347 15.18 -8.59 12.79
C GLU A 347 14.55 -8.88 11.42
N ALA A 348 13.22 -8.81 11.32
CA ALA A 348 12.49 -9.04 10.05
C ALA A 348 12.96 -8.06 8.96
N GLU A 349 13.07 -6.78 9.33
CA GLU A 349 13.59 -5.75 8.41
C GLU A 349 15.03 -6.02 8.01
N TYR A 350 15.88 -6.51 8.92
CA TYR A 350 17.26 -6.88 8.61
C TYR A 350 17.36 -8.09 7.68
N ILE A 351 16.62 -9.17 7.94
CA ILE A 351 16.63 -10.38 7.11
C ILE A 351 16.23 -10.02 5.68
N ALA A 352 15.11 -9.30 5.51
CA ALA A 352 14.63 -8.85 4.22
C ALA A 352 15.66 -7.93 3.51
N TYR A 353 16.22 -6.96 4.24
CA TYR A 353 17.24 -6.04 3.74
C TYR A 353 18.50 -6.78 3.29
N ALA A 354 19.00 -7.72 4.09
CA ALA A 354 20.21 -8.47 3.82
C ALA A 354 20.02 -9.43 2.64
N ALA A 355 18.90 -10.15 2.59
CA ALA A 355 18.55 -11.03 1.49
C ALA A 355 18.47 -10.29 0.16
N ALA A 356 17.82 -9.12 0.14
CA ALA A 356 17.73 -8.26 -1.03
C ALA A 356 19.07 -7.68 -1.51
N GLY A 357 20.17 -7.81 -0.75
CA GLY A 357 21.50 -7.28 -1.11
C GLY A 357 21.85 -5.96 -0.41
N GLY A 358 20.99 -5.50 0.49
CA GLY A 358 21.11 -4.22 1.17
C GLY A 358 20.80 -3.03 0.27
N ALA A 359 21.28 -1.85 0.67
CA ALA A 359 21.08 -0.61 -0.04
C ALA A 359 22.37 -0.07 -0.65
N ALA A 360 22.21 0.65 -1.76
CA ALA A 360 23.22 1.50 -2.36
C ALA A 360 22.76 2.95 -2.36
N PHE A 361 23.69 3.89 -2.57
CA PHE A 361 23.42 5.32 -2.72
C PHE A 361 23.06 6.05 -1.41
N GLY A 362 22.66 7.33 -1.50
CA GLY A 362 22.15 8.11 -0.37
C GLY A 362 23.14 8.35 0.78
N GLY A 363 24.45 8.33 0.50
CA GLY A 363 25.50 8.53 1.51
C GLY A 363 25.92 7.26 2.25
N LEU A 364 25.47 6.09 1.82
CA LEU A 364 25.90 4.79 2.34
C LEU A 364 27.34 4.47 1.91
N GLY A 365 28.15 4.01 2.86
CA GLY A 365 29.55 3.64 2.67
C GLY A 365 29.78 2.13 2.57
N ALA A 366 31.04 1.71 2.44
CA ALA A 366 31.39 0.29 2.32
C ALA A 366 30.93 -0.59 3.50
N LYS A 367 30.81 -0.01 4.71
CA LYS A 367 30.34 -0.71 5.91
C LYS A 367 28.83 -0.95 5.95
N ASP A 368 28.08 -0.23 5.12
CA ASP A 368 26.63 -0.26 5.05
C ASP A 368 26.13 -1.26 3.97
N LYS A 369 27.04 -1.80 3.15
CA LYS A 369 26.75 -2.79 2.10
C LYS A 369 26.61 -4.19 2.68
N ILE A 370 25.71 -4.98 2.09
CA ILE A 370 25.58 -6.41 2.34
C ILE A 370 26.17 -7.16 1.15
N GLY A 371 27.24 -7.91 1.38
CA GLY A 371 27.87 -8.74 0.35
C GLY A 371 27.33 -10.16 0.35
N THR A 372 28.26 -11.10 0.27
CA THR A 372 28.02 -12.52 0.53
C THR A 372 27.62 -12.73 1.99
N ILE A 373 26.58 -13.54 2.23
CA ILE A 373 26.22 -14.03 3.57
C ILE A 373 26.68 -15.48 3.61
N THR A 374 27.57 -15.81 4.55
CA THR A 374 28.14 -17.15 4.68
C THR A 374 27.56 -17.80 5.93
N GLY A 375 26.65 -18.77 5.75
CA GLY A 375 26.11 -19.59 6.84
C GLY A 375 27.04 -20.77 7.17
N THR A 376 26.64 -21.58 8.15
CA THR A 376 27.40 -22.74 8.63
C THR A 376 27.44 -23.90 7.63
N ASP A 377 26.38 -24.08 6.82
CA ASP A 377 26.19 -25.27 5.98
C ASP A 377 26.04 -24.97 4.47
N LEU A 378 25.92 -23.71 4.08
CA LEU A 378 25.91 -23.28 2.69
C LEU A 378 26.78 -22.04 2.52
N ILE A 379 27.70 -22.09 1.55
CA ILE A 379 28.26 -20.85 1.04
C ILE A 379 27.27 -20.32 0.00
N VAL A 380 26.34 -19.46 0.40
CA VAL A 380 25.60 -18.62 -0.55
C VAL A 380 26.58 -17.58 -1.11
N ARG A 381 27.52 -18.01 -1.96
CA ARG A 381 28.62 -17.20 -2.52
C ARG A 381 28.11 -16.08 -3.43
N ALA A 382 26.90 -16.24 -3.97
CA ALA A 382 26.33 -15.28 -4.89
C ALA A 382 25.81 -14.04 -4.14
N ALA A 383 26.30 -12.87 -4.59
CA ALA A 383 25.67 -11.61 -4.24
C ALA A 383 24.23 -11.60 -4.77
N SER A 384 23.34 -10.89 -4.08
CA SER A 384 22.02 -10.58 -4.63
C SER A 384 22.20 -9.81 -5.96
N PRO A 385 21.45 -10.15 -7.02
CA PRO A 385 21.37 -9.31 -8.22
C PRO A 385 20.54 -8.04 -7.96
N PHE A 386 19.87 -7.96 -6.80
CA PHE A 386 19.08 -6.82 -6.38
C PHE A 386 19.87 -5.91 -5.45
N VAL A 387 19.51 -4.63 -5.46
CA VAL A 387 20.05 -3.64 -4.53
C VAL A 387 19.05 -2.51 -4.36
N LEU A 388 18.71 -2.17 -3.13
CA LEU A 388 17.76 -1.09 -2.85
C LEU A 388 18.39 0.28 -3.19
N PRO A 389 17.83 1.08 -4.12
CA PRO A 389 18.29 2.44 -4.33
C PRO A 389 17.86 3.29 -3.14
N PHE A 390 18.82 3.74 -2.32
CA PHE A 390 18.53 4.50 -1.12
C PHE A 390 18.71 6.00 -1.34
N GLY A 391 17.75 6.77 -0.84
CA GLY A 391 17.73 8.21 -0.96
C GLY A 391 16.89 8.87 0.13
N ARG A 392 17.04 10.18 0.26
CA ARG A 392 16.23 10.99 1.17
C ARG A 392 14.90 11.32 0.47
N ILE A 393 13.78 10.86 1.04
CA ILE A 393 12.43 11.28 0.65
C ILE A 393 11.88 12.18 1.77
N ASP A 394 11.43 13.37 1.41
CA ASP A 394 10.76 14.30 2.31
C ASP A 394 9.30 14.45 1.89
N LEU A 395 8.38 14.19 2.80
CA LEU A 395 6.94 14.36 2.60
C LEU A 395 6.45 15.44 3.56
N VAL A 396 5.84 16.49 3.02
CA VAL A 396 5.38 17.69 3.78
C VAL A 396 6.43 18.26 4.77
N GLY A 397 7.72 18.15 4.41
CA GLY A 397 8.84 18.63 5.23
C GLY A 397 9.37 17.63 6.26
N ILE A 398 8.81 16.41 6.32
CA ILE A 398 9.24 15.33 7.20
C ILE A 398 10.04 14.31 6.39
N THR A 399 11.26 13.99 6.84
CA THR A 399 12.06 12.95 6.19
C THR A 399 11.53 11.57 6.57
N LEU A 400 11.23 10.76 5.57
CA LEU A 400 10.65 9.43 5.76
C LEU A 400 11.68 8.42 6.25
N GLN A 401 11.20 7.51 7.09
CA GLN A 401 11.93 6.31 7.47
C GLN A 401 11.78 5.26 6.37
N ILE A 402 12.83 5.10 5.55
CA ILE A 402 12.85 4.07 4.51
C ILE A 402 13.31 2.73 5.06
N ILE A 403 14.41 2.72 5.80
CA ILE A 403 14.94 1.55 6.50
C ILE A 403 15.30 1.96 7.91
N GLY A 404 14.83 1.19 8.88
CA GLY A 404 15.15 1.35 10.29
C GLY A 404 14.48 2.52 11.00
N PRO A 405 14.65 2.60 12.34
CA PRO A 405 13.92 3.51 13.23
C PRO A 405 14.16 5.01 13.00
N THR A 406 15.15 5.36 12.17
CA THR A 406 15.58 6.75 11.98
C THR A 406 15.75 7.02 10.50
N ALA A 407 15.24 8.15 10.03
CA ALA A 407 15.39 8.53 8.64
C ALA A 407 16.86 8.67 8.22
N GLY A 408 17.15 8.36 6.96
CA GLY A 408 18.49 8.44 6.39
C GLY A 408 19.43 7.30 6.82
N VAL A 409 20.72 7.48 6.60
CA VAL A 409 21.75 6.44 6.78
C VAL A 409 21.83 5.87 8.20
N SER A 410 21.37 6.62 9.20
CA SER A 410 21.34 6.17 10.58
C SER A 410 20.38 5.01 10.80
N GLY A 411 19.22 5.00 10.13
CA GLY A 411 18.27 3.88 10.21
C GLY A 411 18.83 2.61 9.62
N VAL A 412 19.44 2.70 8.44
CA VAL A 412 20.15 1.58 7.78
C VAL A 412 21.20 0.98 8.72
N ARG A 413 22.03 1.83 9.35
CA ARG A 413 23.06 1.37 10.30
C ARG A 413 22.49 0.72 11.54
N THR A 414 21.36 1.21 12.04
CA THR A 414 20.68 0.59 13.19
C THR A 414 20.18 -0.81 12.85
N VAL A 415 19.54 -0.99 11.70
CA VAL A 415 19.07 -2.31 11.23
C VAL A 415 20.23 -3.28 11.03
N ILE A 416 21.31 -2.84 10.36
CA ILE A 416 22.53 -3.65 10.19
C ILE A 416 23.14 -4.01 11.55
N SER A 417 23.19 -3.06 12.49
CA SER A 417 23.75 -3.31 13.81
C SER A 417 22.88 -4.23 14.65
N ALA A 418 21.56 -4.22 14.49
CA ALA A 418 20.65 -5.13 15.16
C ALA A 418 20.87 -6.56 14.65
N GLY A 419 20.81 -6.76 13.32
CA GLY A 419 21.00 -8.06 12.70
C GLY A 419 22.36 -8.70 12.97
N LYS A 420 23.46 -7.93 12.87
CA LYS A 420 24.81 -8.45 13.12
C LYS A 420 25.03 -8.96 14.55
N LYS A 421 24.23 -8.52 15.53
CA LYS A 421 24.33 -9.02 16.92
C LYS A 421 23.77 -10.42 17.07
N LEU A 422 22.86 -10.82 16.20
CA LEU A 422 22.23 -12.15 16.22
C LEU A 422 23.20 -13.21 15.67
N GLY A 423 24.11 -12.82 14.78
CA GLY A 423 25.00 -13.76 14.09
C GLY A 423 24.35 -14.29 12.81
N VAL A 424 25.06 -15.13 12.07
CA VAL A 424 24.54 -15.79 10.85
C VAL A 424 23.99 -17.16 11.21
N GLY A 425 22.96 -17.61 10.50
CA GLY A 425 22.29 -18.87 10.76
C GLY A 425 22.66 -20.00 9.81
N ALA A 426 21.92 -21.09 9.98
CA ALA A 426 21.89 -22.23 9.08
C ALA A 426 20.72 -22.09 8.08
N ASN A 427 20.76 -22.85 7.00
CA ASN A 427 19.67 -22.87 6.02
C ASN A 427 18.69 -23.99 6.41
N THR A 428 17.83 -23.72 7.39
CA THR A 428 16.87 -24.70 7.94
C THR A 428 15.43 -24.41 7.50
N GLY A 429 14.50 -25.27 7.91
CA GLY A 429 13.10 -25.21 7.51
C GLY A 429 12.84 -25.71 6.09
N ALA A 430 11.69 -25.32 5.54
CA ALA A 430 11.21 -25.87 4.28
C ALA A 430 10.52 -24.84 3.38
N ASN A 431 10.77 -24.98 2.06
CA ASN A 431 10.04 -24.25 1.04
C ASN A 431 8.64 -24.84 0.87
N GLN A 432 7.63 -23.99 0.71
CA GLN A 432 6.24 -24.40 0.61
C GLN A 432 5.71 -24.32 -0.83
N VAL A 433 4.62 -25.05 -1.10
CA VAL A 433 3.95 -25.08 -2.41
C VAL A 433 3.30 -23.74 -2.69
N VAL A 434 3.69 -23.09 -3.80
CA VAL A 434 3.11 -21.80 -4.23
C VAL A 434 2.19 -21.95 -5.45
N ASP A 435 2.22 -23.12 -6.08
CA ASP A 435 1.37 -23.49 -7.20
C ASP A 435 1.14 -25.02 -7.15
N PRO A 436 -0.11 -25.50 -7.13
CA PRO A 436 -0.41 -26.92 -7.06
C PRO A 436 -0.17 -27.66 -8.38
N GLY A 437 0.34 -26.99 -9.42
CA GLY A 437 0.67 -27.65 -10.68
C GLY A 437 -0.54 -27.82 -11.60
N ALA A 438 -0.42 -28.72 -12.57
CA ALA A 438 -1.38 -28.88 -13.66
C ALA A 438 -2.60 -29.70 -13.27
N ASP A 439 -2.48 -30.61 -12.29
CA ASP A 439 -3.61 -31.38 -11.75
C ASP A 439 -4.40 -30.61 -10.69
N PHE A 440 -3.82 -29.50 -10.23
CA PHE A 440 -4.32 -28.63 -9.19
C PHE A 440 -4.54 -29.30 -7.82
N ASP A 441 -3.79 -30.37 -7.54
CA ASP A 441 -3.78 -31.07 -6.26
C ASP A 441 -2.45 -30.78 -5.54
N PRO A 442 -2.47 -29.99 -4.44
CA PRO A 442 -1.25 -29.65 -3.71
C PRO A 442 -0.59 -30.83 -3.00
N THR A 443 -1.19 -32.02 -3.03
CA THR A 443 -0.62 -33.25 -2.47
C THR A 443 0.13 -34.09 -3.50
N THR A 444 0.06 -33.75 -4.79
CA THR A 444 0.73 -34.50 -5.85
C THR A 444 2.24 -34.24 -5.87
N LEU A 445 3.00 -35.28 -5.52
CA LEU A 445 4.46 -35.24 -5.53
C LEU A 445 4.99 -35.05 -6.97
N GLY A 446 5.81 -34.01 -7.15
CA GLY A 446 6.54 -33.76 -8.39
C GLY A 446 5.83 -32.90 -9.44
N ASP A 447 4.55 -32.55 -9.23
CA ASP A 447 3.82 -31.56 -10.06
C ASP A 447 3.84 -30.15 -9.44
N ASN A 448 3.76 -30.09 -8.10
CA ASN A 448 3.79 -28.84 -7.34
C ASN A 448 5.02 -27.96 -7.64
N LEU A 449 4.79 -26.65 -7.79
CA LEU A 449 5.86 -25.66 -7.82
C LEU A 449 6.06 -25.09 -6.41
N ILE A 450 7.27 -25.26 -5.88
CA ILE A 450 7.72 -24.62 -4.62
C ILE A 450 8.39 -23.26 -4.86
N VAL A 451 8.86 -23.04 -6.10
CA VAL A 451 9.34 -21.75 -6.61
C VAL A 451 8.89 -21.57 -8.05
N ARG A 452 8.57 -20.34 -8.46
CA ARG A 452 8.20 -20.01 -9.85
C ARG A 452 8.73 -18.64 -10.27
N PRO A 453 8.94 -18.37 -11.58
CA PRO A 453 9.34 -17.05 -12.04
C PRO A 453 8.20 -16.04 -11.89
N GLY A 454 8.55 -14.76 -11.79
CA GLY A 454 7.59 -13.66 -11.82
C GLY A 454 7.07 -13.36 -13.22
N VAL A 455 5.99 -12.60 -13.28
CA VAL A 455 5.40 -12.12 -14.53
C VAL A 455 5.43 -10.59 -14.60
N GLU A 456 5.31 -10.06 -15.81
CA GLU A 456 5.15 -8.62 -16.02
C GLU A 456 3.75 -8.16 -15.62
N VAL A 457 3.65 -6.91 -15.18
CA VAL A 457 2.37 -6.30 -14.84
C VAL A 457 1.97 -5.34 -15.97
N PRO A 458 0.77 -5.50 -16.56
CA PRO A 458 0.35 -4.69 -17.69
C PRO A 458 0.21 -3.20 -17.32
N GLU A 459 0.27 -2.36 -18.35
CA GLU A 459 0.14 -0.91 -18.25
C GLU A 459 -0.66 -0.34 -19.43
N GLY A 460 -0.97 0.94 -19.38
CA GLY A 460 -1.89 1.59 -20.32
C GLY A 460 -3.34 1.29 -19.97
N TRP A 461 -4.18 1.11 -21.00
CA TRP A 461 -5.59 0.75 -20.82
C TRP A 461 -5.69 -0.71 -20.36
N LEU A 462 -6.06 -0.90 -19.09
CA LEU A 462 -6.40 -2.21 -18.55
C LEU A 462 -7.84 -2.57 -18.95
N VAL A 463 -8.73 -1.57 -18.91
CA VAL A 463 -10.11 -1.64 -19.42
C VAL A 463 -10.33 -0.42 -20.31
N LYS A 464 -10.63 -0.63 -21.60
CA LYS A 464 -10.93 0.47 -22.51
C LYS A 464 -12.19 1.24 -22.11
N PRO A 465 -12.26 2.55 -22.45
CA PRO A 465 -13.46 3.35 -22.25
C PRO A 465 -14.70 2.70 -22.86
N ALA A 466 -15.76 2.57 -22.07
CA ALA A 466 -17.06 2.13 -22.55
C ALA A 466 -17.61 3.12 -23.59
N ALA A 467 -18.13 2.60 -24.70
CA ALA A 467 -18.66 3.43 -25.78
C ALA A 467 -19.80 4.35 -25.29
N GLY A 468 -19.72 5.64 -25.62
CA GLY A 468 -20.72 6.64 -25.23
C GLY A 468 -20.62 7.12 -23.78
N SER A 469 -19.60 6.71 -23.03
CA SER A 469 -19.28 7.25 -21.71
C SER A 469 -18.25 8.38 -21.76
N ASP A 470 -18.18 9.20 -20.72
CA ASP A 470 -17.18 10.26 -20.55
C ASP A 470 -15.84 9.76 -19.98
N ALA A 471 -15.69 8.45 -19.79
CA ALA A 471 -14.51 7.85 -19.15
C ALA A 471 -13.20 8.17 -19.89
N GLU A 472 -13.23 8.17 -21.23
CA GLU A 472 -12.05 8.52 -22.03
C GLU A 472 -11.61 9.96 -21.79
N THR A 473 -12.54 10.91 -21.83
CA THR A 473 -12.27 12.33 -21.61
C THR A 473 -11.67 12.57 -20.23
N ILE A 474 -12.30 12.01 -19.19
CA ILE A 474 -11.85 12.17 -17.79
C ILE A 474 -10.42 11.62 -17.61
N ILE A 475 -10.16 10.42 -18.13
CA ILE A 475 -8.86 9.75 -17.99
C ILE A 475 -7.76 10.50 -18.78
N LEU A 476 -8.05 10.96 -20.01
CA LEU A 476 -7.06 11.69 -20.81
C LEU A 476 -6.69 13.04 -20.17
N GLN A 477 -7.66 13.79 -19.64
CA GLN A 477 -7.42 15.03 -18.88
C GLN A 477 -6.55 14.77 -17.65
N ALA A 478 -6.79 13.65 -16.96
CA ALA A 478 -6.03 13.26 -15.79
C ALA A 478 -4.58 12.86 -16.13
N ILE A 479 -4.36 12.14 -17.24
CA ILE A 479 -3.01 11.82 -17.73
C ILE A 479 -2.23 13.10 -18.02
N GLU A 480 -2.83 14.07 -18.70
CA GLU A 480 -2.20 15.38 -18.96
C GLU A 480 -1.82 16.08 -17.65
N THR A 481 -2.74 16.10 -16.68
CA THR A 481 -2.51 16.73 -15.38
C THR A 481 -1.42 16.02 -14.58
N ALA A 482 -1.40 14.68 -14.58
CA ALA A 482 -0.37 13.88 -13.92
C ALA A 482 1.03 14.17 -14.51
N ASN A 483 1.11 14.32 -15.83
CA ASN A 483 2.37 14.66 -16.50
C ASN A 483 2.87 16.08 -16.20
N ALA A 484 2.00 16.99 -15.77
CA ALA A 484 2.38 18.30 -15.27
C ALA A 484 2.68 18.31 -13.76
N THR A 485 2.11 17.39 -12.99
CA THR A 485 2.13 17.42 -11.52
C THR A 485 3.43 16.82 -10.96
N ARG A 486 4.05 17.54 -10.01
CA ARG A 486 5.27 17.07 -9.34
C ARG A 486 4.93 15.98 -8.31
N ALA A 487 5.62 14.84 -8.39
CA ALA A 487 5.47 13.75 -7.44
C ALA A 487 5.94 14.12 -6.02
N ALA A 488 5.35 13.48 -5.01
CA ALA A 488 5.76 13.62 -3.61
C ALA A 488 6.86 12.63 -3.21
N ILE A 489 6.67 11.35 -3.50
CA ILE A 489 7.52 10.25 -3.03
C ILE A 489 8.55 9.75 -4.05
N ARG A 490 8.42 10.17 -5.32
CA ARG A 490 9.28 9.75 -6.42
C ARG A 490 10.39 10.74 -6.69
N LEU A 491 11.61 10.23 -6.82
CA LEU A 491 12.82 11.02 -7.02
C LEU A 491 13.44 10.73 -8.39
N LYS A 492 14.10 11.74 -8.98
CA LYS A 492 14.97 11.57 -10.16
C LYS A 492 16.35 11.13 -9.73
N VAL A 493 16.95 10.20 -10.44
CA VAL A 493 18.36 9.79 -10.26
C VAL A 493 19.22 10.61 -11.22
N THR A 494 19.98 11.57 -10.69
CA THR A 494 20.81 12.49 -11.51
C THR A 494 22.23 11.99 -11.76
N ASN A 495 22.68 11.02 -10.97
CA ASN A 495 23.96 10.35 -11.16
C ASN A 495 23.81 8.89 -10.73
N THR A 496 23.87 7.96 -11.67
CA THR A 496 23.68 6.52 -11.44
C THR A 496 24.91 5.86 -10.79
N THR A 497 26.07 6.50 -10.83
CA THR A 497 27.32 6.02 -10.22
C THR A 497 27.43 6.43 -8.75
N CYS A 498 27.05 7.67 -8.42
CA CYS A 498 27.11 8.21 -7.05
C CYS A 498 25.75 8.20 -6.34
N GLY A 499 24.66 7.92 -7.07
CA GLY A 499 23.33 7.74 -6.51
C GLY A 499 22.65 9.02 -6.03
N THR A 500 22.95 10.15 -6.64
CA THR A 500 22.35 11.42 -6.24
C THR A 500 20.90 11.46 -6.72
N THR A 501 19.97 11.35 -5.78
CA THR A 501 18.55 11.55 -6.04
C THR A 501 18.15 13.00 -5.79
N VAL A 502 17.31 13.55 -6.65
CA VAL A 502 16.72 14.88 -6.48
C VAL A 502 15.21 14.82 -6.64
N PRO A 503 14.45 15.63 -5.90
CA PRO A 503 13.02 15.78 -6.16
C PRO A 503 12.75 16.41 -7.54
N GLY A 504 11.51 16.28 -8.04
CA GLY A 504 11.09 16.89 -9.30
C GLY A 504 10.68 15.89 -10.39
N ALA A 505 10.51 14.60 -10.06
CA ALA A 505 9.85 13.66 -10.94
C ALA A 505 8.37 14.04 -11.12
N ARG A 506 7.79 13.64 -12.25
CA ARG A 506 6.36 13.76 -12.51
C ARG A 506 5.63 12.57 -11.90
N THR A 507 4.36 12.79 -11.56
CA THR A 507 3.57 11.73 -10.95
C THR A 507 3.12 10.69 -11.96
N ARG A 508 2.89 9.47 -11.48
CA ARG A 508 2.35 8.32 -12.20
C ARG A 508 1.18 7.76 -11.41
N MET A 509 0.02 7.70 -12.06
CA MET A 509 -1.25 7.39 -11.44
C MET A 509 -1.89 6.17 -12.08
N VAL A 510 -2.76 5.51 -11.32
CA VAL A 510 -3.84 4.68 -11.84
C VAL A 510 -5.13 5.49 -11.77
N LEU A 511 -5.94 5.38 -12.82
CA LEU A 511 -7.12 6.20 -13.08
C LEU A 511 -8.29 5.26 -13.37
N ALA A 512 -9.39 5.38 -12.63
CA ALA A 512 -10.56 4.53 -12.80
C ALA A 512 -11.84 5.36 -12.82
N VAL A 513 -12.72 5.08 -13.77
CA VAL A 513 -14.08 5.64 -13.85
C VAL A 513 -15.07 4.49 -13.74
N ALA A 514 -16.05 4.64 -12.86
CA ALA A 514 -17.14 3.69 -12.68
C ALA A 514 -18.48 4.39 -12.92
N ASP A 515 -19.50 3.65 -13.35
CA ASP A 515 -20.88 4.14 -13.39
C ASP A 515 -21.51 4.17 -11.98
N ALA A 516 -22.77 4.63 -11.90
CA ALA A 516 -23.53 4.71 -10.65
C ALA A 516 -23.75 3.33 -9.98
N ASP A 517 -23.70 2.23 -10.73
CA ASP A 517 -23.79 0.86 -10.24
C ASP A 517 -22.42 0.26 -9.86
N GLY A 518 -21.34 1.05 -9.98
CA GLY A 518 -19.97 0.65 -9.66
C GLY A 518 -19.29 -0.18 -10.75
N LYS A 519 -19.90 -0.36 -11.92
CA LYS A 519 -19.25 -1.06 -13.04
C LYS A 519 -18.15 -0.19 -13.63
N ILE A 520 -17.00 -0.78 -13.91
CA ILE A 520 -15.86 -0.06 -14.48
C ILE A 520 -16.15 0.31 -15.94
N LEU A 521 -16.08 1.61 -16.22
CA LEU A 521 -16.22 2.18 -17.56
C LEU A 521 -14.86 2.43 -18.21
N GLY A 522 -13.79 2.56 -17.43
CA GLY A 522 -12.42 2.68 -17.92
C GLY A 522 -11.42 2.57 -16.78
N LEU A 523 -10.29 1.91 -17.04
CA LEU A 523 -9.20 1.73 -16.08
C LEU A 523 -7.87 1.87 -16.81
N TYR A 524 -7.08 2.87 -16.42
CA TYR A 524 -5.78 3.17 -17.03
C TYR A 524 -4.68 3.20 -15.99
N ARG A 525 -3.60 2.45 -16.24
CA ARG A 525 -2.39 2.43 -15.43
C ARG A 525 -1.26 3.13 -16.16
N MET A 526 -0.79 4.27 -15.64
CA MET A 526 0.39 4.93 -16.21
C MET A 526 1.65 4.06 -16.02
N HIS A 527 2.60 4.19 -16.94
CA HIS A 527 3.90 3.52 -16.84
C HIS A 527 4.56 3.79 -15.48
N ASP A 528 5.04 2.73 -14.84
CA ASP A 528 5.66 2.75 -13.50
C ASP A 528 4.80 3.40 -12.38
N SER A 529 3.49 3.49 -12.54
CA SER A 529 2.62 3.76 -11.38
C SER A 529 2.67 2.58 -10.41
N THR A 530 2.40 2.86 -9.15
CA THR A 530 2.29 1.86 -8.08
C THR A 530 1.19 0.84 -8.36
N ILE A 531 1.36 -0.40 -7.89
CA ILE A 531 0.40 -1.50 -8.12
C ILE A 531 -0.76 -1.44 -7.14
N PHE A 532 -0.52 -1.03 -5.89
CA PHE A 532 -1.61 -0.88 -4.90
C PHE A 532 -2.71 0.07 -5.39
N SER A 533 -2.31 1.01 -6.25
CA SER A 533 -3.18 2.03 -6.83
C SER A 533 -4.25 1.48 -7.76
N ILE A 534 -4.11 0.25 -8.27
CA ILE A 534 -5.12 -0.38 -9.13
C ILE A 534 -6.40 -0.63 -8.34
N ASP A 535 -6.30 -1.34 -7.23
CA ASP A 535 -7.41 -1.59 -6.32
C ASP A 535 -7.97 -0.28 -5.76
N VAL A 536 -7.09 0.59 -5.28
CA VAL A 536 -7.48 1.85 -4.66
C VAL A 536 -8.22 2.78 -5.62
N ALA A 537 -7.77 2.93 -6.88
CA ALA A 537 -8.45 3.79 -7.84
C ALA A 537 -9.86 3.28 -8.15
N VAL A 538 -10.02 1.96 -8.32
CA VAL A 538 -11.32 1.32 -8.52
C VAL A 538 -12.24 1.50 -7.32
N ALA A 539 -11.76 1.22 -6.10
CA ALA A 539 -12.53 1.39 -4.88
C ALA A 539 -12.95 2.85 -4.67
N LYS A 540 -12.04 3.82 -4.86
CA LYS A 540 -12.34 5.27 -4.81
C LYS A 540 -13.48 5.67 -5.75
N ALA A 541 -13.47 5.18 -6.99
CA ALA A 541 -14.53 5.44 -7.97
C ALA A 541 -15.88 4.88 -7.49
N ARG A 542 -15.91 3.63 -6.99
CA ARG A 542 -17.11 2.97 -6.46
C ARG A 542 -17.65 3.63 -5.19
N ASN A 543 -16.76 4.04 -4.27
CA ASN A 543 -17.13 4.69 -3.01
C ASN A 543 -17.87 6.00 -3.26
N THR A 544 -17.33 6.85 -4.14
CA THR A 544 -17.89 8.17 -4.40
C THR A 544 -19.18 8.12 -5.23
N ALA A 545 -19.28 7.17 -6.17
CA ALA A 545 -20.52 6.92 -6.91
C ALA A 545 -21.66 6.53 -5.96
N TYR A 546 -21.42 5.57 -5.05
CA TYR A 546 -22.42 5.13 -4.08
C TYR A 546 -22.85 6.26 -3.13
N TYR A 547 -21.88 6.93 -2.51
CA TYR A 547 -22.19 7.87 -1.42
C TYR A 547 -22.93 9.12 -1.91
N ALA A 548 -22.68 9.54 -3.16
CA ALA A 548 -23.38 10.66 -3.79
C ALA A 548 -24.82 10.31 -4.23
N ASP A 549 -25.23 9.04 -4.21
CA ASP A 549 -26.60 8.64 -4.51
C ASP A 549 -27.48 8.75 -3.25
N ALA A 550 -28.31 9.79 -3.22
CA ALA A 550 -29.22 10.05 -2.10
C ALA A 550 -30.21 8.90 -1.84
N ALA A 551 -30.64 8.18 -2.86
CA ALA A 551 -31.59 7.07 -2.71
C ALA A 551 -30.91 5.85 -2.11
N GLN A 552 -29.67 5.54 -2.53
CA GLN A 552 -28.88 4.47 -1.92
C GLN A 552 -28.55 4.78 -0.47
N LEU A 553 -28.12 6.01 -0.17
CA LEU A 553 -27.76 6.40 1.19
C LEU A 553 -28.97 6.42 2.13
N ALA A 554 -30.17 6.77 1.63
CA ALA A 554 -31.41 6.70 2.39
C ALA A 554 -31.78 5.28 2.85
N LEU A 555 -31.38 4.24 2.10
CA LEU A 555 -31.61 2.84 2.46
C LEU A 555 -30.61 2.32 3.49
N ASN A 556 -29.51 3.04 3.73
CA ASN A 556 -28.38 2.59 4.53
C ASN A 556 -28.04 3.62 5.62
N PRO A 557 -28.85 3.74 6.69
CA PRO A 557 -28.65 4.75 7.74
C PRO A 557 -27.31 4.62 8.47
N GLY A 558 -26.70 3.43 8.52
CA GLY A 558 -25.37 3.24 9.12
C GLY A 558 -24.21 3.85 8.34
N ASP A 559 -24.45 4.33 7.12
CA ASP A 559 -23.46 5.04 6.30
C ASP A 559 -23.70 6.56 6.29
N GLN A 560 -24.81 7.03 6.88
CA GLN A 560 -25.12 8.45 6.99
C GLN A 560 -24.25 9.09 8.08
N VAL A 561 -23.99 10.39 7.95
CA VAL A 561 -23.38 11.16 9.04
C VAL A 561 -24.48 11.52 10.04
N ASP A 562 -24.41 11.00 11.26
CA ASP A 562 -25.37 11.21 12.36
C ASP A 562 -24.57 11.32 13.68
N ASP A 563 -23.90 12.45 13.86
CA ASP A 563 -22.87 12.62 14.88
C ASP A 563 -23.40 12.66 16.33
N ASP A 564 -24.67 13.05 16.47
CA ASP A 564 -25.39 13.10 17.74
C ASP A 564 -26.29 11.87 17.99
N ASN A 565 -26.32 10.93 17.05
CA ASN A 565 -27.06 9.67 17.08
C ASN A 565 -28.57 9.87 17.32
N ASP A 566 -29.16 10.90 16.69
CA ASP A 566 -30.59 11.21 16.81
C ASP A 566 -31.46 10.50 15.73
N GLY A 567 -30.81 9.80 14.79
CA GLY A 567 -31.44 9.09 13.70
C GLY A 567 -31.73 9.98 12.48
N MET A 568 -31.23 11.21 12.45
CA MET A 568 -31.30 12.12 11.31
C MET A 568 -29.89 12.45 10.81
N SER A 569 -29.71 12.49 9.49
CA SER A 569 -28.39 12.84 8.97
C SER A 569 -28.08 14.33 9.16
N ASP A 570 -26.90 14.61 9.70
CA ASP A 570 -26.31 15.95 9.87
C ASP A 570 -25.93 16.62 8.55
N VAL A 571 -25.85 15.83 7.47
CA VAL A 571 -25.47 16.28 6.14
C VAL A 571 -26.53 15.80 5.14
N PRO A 572 -26.98 16.64 4.18
CA PRO A 572 -27.97 16.22 3.21
C PRO A 572 -27.57 14.93 2.48
N LEU A 573 -28.51 14.01 2.29
CA LEU A 573 -28.27 12.79 1.53
C LEU A 573 -27.91 13.11 0.08
N GLY A 574 -26.93 12.41 -0.47
CA GLY A 574 -26.39 12.68 -1.80
C GLY A 574 -25.41 13.86 -1.89
N THR A 575 -24.97 14.40 -0.74
CA THR A 575 -23.84 15.33 -0.71
C THR A 575 -22.61 14.66 -1.32
N ALA A 576 -21.93 15.35 -2.23
CA ALA A 576 -20.76 14.85 -2.92
C ALA A 576 -19.56 14.77 -1.98
N PHE A 577 -19.30 13.58 -1.44
CA PHE A 577 -18.12 13.29 -0.62
C PHE A 577 -16.97 12.80 -1.50
N SER A 578 -15.74 13.11 -1.07
CA SER A 578 -14.54 12.45 -1.58
C SER A 578 -13.99 11.50 -0.51
N ASN A 579 -13.03 10.66 -0.89
CA ASN A 579 -12.33 9.80 0.07
C ASN A 579 -11.52 10.60 1.11
N ARG A 580 -11.22 11.89 0.85
CA ARG A 580 -10.69 12.82 1.87
C ARG A 580 -11.75 13.14 2.93
N THR A 581 -13.01 13.29 2.54
CA THR A 581 -14.13 13.52 3.46
C THR A 581 -14.36 12.28 4.33
N PHE A 582 -14.38 11.08 3.73
CA PHE A 582 -14.52 9.82 4.49
C PHE A 582 -13.42 9.68 5.53
N ARG A 583 -12.16 9.92 5.15
CA ARG A 583 -11.03 9.94 6.09
C ARG A 583 -11.27 10.86 7.27
N PHE A 584 -11.67 12.09 6.97
CA PHE A 584 -11.83 13.12 8.00
C PHE A 584 -12.85 12.70 9.06
N LEU A 585 -13.89 11.96 8.68
CA LEU A 585 -14.89 11.41 9.59
C LEU A 585 -14.44 10.10 10.25
N ALA A 586 -13.50 9.35 9.67
CA ALA A 586 -13.02 8.07 10.20
C ALA A 586 -11.87 8.21 11.21
N GLU A 587 -11.17 9.35 11.17
CA GLU A 587 -10.00 9.59 12.02
C GLU A 587 -10.33 9.60 13.53
N PRO A 588 -9.37 9.22 14.39
CA PRO A 588 -9.56 9.14 15.83
C PRO A 588 -9.78 10.49 16.52
N ARG A 589 -9.69 11.61 15.79
CA ARG A 589 -9.82 12.99 16.30
C ARG A 589 -10.59 13.82 15.28
N PHE A 590 -11.68 14.47 15.71
CA PHE A 590 -12.49 15.33 14.85
C PHE A 590 -12.79 16.68 15.54
N PRO A 591 -12.28 17.81 15.01
CA PRO A 591 -11.45 17.92 13.80
C PRO A 591 -10.05 17.30 13.95
N GLN A 592 -9.52 16.79 12.84
CA GLN A 592 -8.18 16.21 12.78
C GLN A 592 -7.09 17.15 13.30
N GLY A 593 -6.02 16.60 13.89
CA GLY A 593 -4.87 17.35 14.44
C GLY A 593 -5.13 18.12 15.74
N VAL A 594 -6.36 18.05 16.28
CA VAL A 594 -6.70 18.62 17.59
C VAL A 594 -6.78 17.51 18.63
N ASP A 595 -5.72 17.37 19.42
CA ASP A 595 -5.66 16.41 20.51
C ASP A 595 -6.74 16.65 21.57
N GLY A 596 -7.34 15.54 22.04
CA GLY A 596 -8.43 15.56 23.02
C GLY A 596 -9.82 15.87 22.45
N SER A 597 -9.95 16.06 21.13
CA SER A 597 -11.26 16.14 20.47
C SER A 597 -11.96 14.76 20.45
N LYS A 598 -13.30 14.75 20.39
CA LYS A 598 -14.09 13.53 20.16
C LYS A 598 -13.70 12.99 18.77
N GLN A 599 -13.62 11.67 18.64
CA GLN A 599 -13.38 10.99 17.37
C GLN A 599 -14.43 11.37 16.30
N GLY A 600 -14.09 11.19 15.02
CA GLY A 600 -15.05 11.40 13.94
C GLY A 600 -16.16 10.35 13.96
N ASP A 601 -17.26 10.63 13.27
CA ASP A 601 -18.47 9.79 13.29
C ASP A 601 -18.23 8.38 12.72
N PHE A 602 -17.42 8.31 11.65
CA PHE A 602 -17.04 7.05 10.99
C PHE A 602 -15.90 6.31 11.69
N SER A 603 -15.41 6.79 12.84
CA SER A 603 -14.27 6.20 13.51
C SER A 603 -14.62 4.89 14.22
N ILE A 604 -13.79 3.86 14.02
CA ILE A 604 -13.90 2.57 14.73
C ILE A 604 -13.85 2.71 16.26
N LEU A 605 -13.32 3.83 16.76
CA LEU A 605 -13.32 4.14 18.19
C LEU A 605 -14.73 4.43 18.75
N ASN A 606 -15.75 4.61 17.90
CA ASN A 606 -17.15 4.68 18.32
C ASN A 606 -17.75 3.30 18.60
N ASP A 607 -17.11 2.23 18.12
CA ASP A 607 -17.69 0.89 18.18
C ASP A 607 -17.54 0.22 19.55
N PRO A 608 -18.46 -0.68 19.92
CA PRO A 608 -18.37 -1.44 21.16
C PRO A 608 -17.07 -2.27 21.22
N GLY A 609 -16.50 -2.40 22.42
CA GLY A 609 -15.38 -3.31 22.68
C GLY A 609 -14.03 -2.63 22.91
N PHE A 610 -13.91 -1.33 22.67
CA PHE A 610 -12.65 -0.60 22.76
C PHE A 610 -12.57 0.35 23.96
N LYS A 611 -11.43 0.33 24.66
CA LYS A 611 -11.08 1.34 25.67
C LYS A 611 -10.69 2.65 24.97
N THR A 612 -11.58 3.64 24.98
CA THR A 612 -11.33 4.99 24.43
C THR A 612 -10.98 6.03 25.49
N ASP A 613 -10.88 5.61 26.75
CA ASP A 613 -10.52 6.45 27.90
C ASP A 613 -9.16 7.16 27.75
N LEU A 614 -8.37 6.77 26.75
CA LEU A 614 -7.05 7.31 26.42
C LEU A 614 -7.08 8.50 25.45
N LEU A 615 -8.19 8.75 24.73
CA LEU A 615 -8.42 10.03 24.04
C LEU A 615 -8.50 11.23 25.01
N LYS A 616 -8.71 10.96 26.31
CA LYS A 616 -8.78 11.99 27.36
C LYS A 616 -7.40 12.43 27.87
N SER A 617 -6.31 11.75 27.49
CA SER A 617 -4.94 12.14 27.85
C SER A 617 -4.47 13.30 26.99
N LYS A 618 -4.17 14.46 27.62
CA LYS A 618 -3.54 15.61 26.94
C LYS A 618 -2.08 15.35 26.50
N ASN A 619 -1.49 14.20 26.85
CA ASN A 619 -0.13 13.86 26.45
C ASN A 619 -0.16 12.92 25.22
N PRO A 620 0.31 13.38 24.05
CA PRO A 620 0.28 12.61 22.79
C PRO A 620 1.17 11.35 22.83
N ASN A 621 2.24 11.35 23.64
CA ASN A 621 3.12 10.19 23.84
C ASN A 621 2.49 9.14 24.78
N MET A 622 1.49 9.52 25.58
CA MET A 622 0.74 8.65 26.50
C MET A 622 -0.64 8.24 25.96
N ALA A 623 -1.17 8.95 24.96
CA ALA A 623 -2.39 8.63 24.23
C ALA A 623 -2.19 7.50 23.20
N ALA A 624 -0.96 6.99 23.06
CA ALA A 624 -0.60 5.86 22.19
C ALA A 624 -0.87 4.47 22.82
N GLY A 625 -1.31 4.43 24.07
CA GLY A 625 -1.60 3.19 24.79
C GLY A 625 -3.05 2.78 24.64
N ALA A 626 -3.27 1.53 24.23
CA ALA A 626 -4.47 0.70 24.30
C ALA A 626 -5.74 1.11 23.51
N VAL A 627 -5.80 0.69 22.23
CA VAL A 627 -7.09 0.31 21.60
C VAL A 627 -7.33 -1.18 21.86
N GLU A 628 -7.30 -1.51 23.15
CA GLU A 628 -7.38 -2.88 23.65
C GLU A 628 -8.82 -3.29 23.87
N ASN A 629 -9.02 -4.60 23.89
CA ASN A 629 -10.30 -5.21 24.22
C ASN A 629 -10.70 -4.85 25.68
N LEU A 630 -11.91 -4.33 25.87
CA LEU A 630 -12.42 -3.88 27.18
C LEU A 630 -12.53 -5.01 28.22
N ALA A 631 -13.07 -6.17 27.80
CA ALA A 631 -13.39 -7.32 28.67
C ALA A 631 -13.36 -8.66 27.92
N GLY A 632 -12.62 -8.72 26.80
CA GLY A 632 -12.63 -9.80 25.80
C GLY A 632 -12.97 -9.27 24.40
N PRO A 633 -12.57 -9.97 23.32
CA PRO A 633 -12.89 -9.55 21.96
C PRO A 633 -14.40 -9.63 21.71
N VAL A 634 -14.98 -8.57 21.14
CA VAL A 634 -16.37 -8.58 20.71
C VAL A 634 -16.55 -9.47 19.47
N SER A 635 -17.75 -10.05 19.32
CA SER A 635 -18.10 -10.84 18.13
C SER A 635 -17.98 -10.00 16.86
N ALA A 636 -17.44 -10.58 15.78
CA ALA A 636 -17.34 -9.96 14.46
C ALA A 636 -18.71 -9.50 13.95
N SER A 637 -19.80 -10.18 14.33
CA SER A 637 -21.16 -9.79 13.96
C SER A 637 -21.57 -8.41 14.49
N VAL A 638 -20.91 -7.89 15.52
CA VAL A 638 -21.13 -6.51 16.01
C VAL A 638 -20.75 -5.49 14.93
N PHE A 639 -19.81 -5.82 14.05
CA PHE A 639 -19.34 -4.92 13.00
C PHE A 639 -20.18 -4.97 11.72
N SER A 640 -21.25 -5.76 11.69
CA SER A 640 -22.23 -5.76 10.59
C SER A 640 -23.53 -5.03 10.97
N LEU A 641 -23.60 -4.43 12.15
CA LEU A 641 -24.78 -3.69 12.62
C LEU A 641 -24.86 -2.31 11.93
N ALA A 642 -26.09 -1.79 11.83
CA ALA A 642 -26.32 -0.44 11.34
C ALA A 642 -25.74 0.64 12.26
N THR A 643 -25.53 0.32 13.55
CA THR A 643 -24.93 1.23 14.54
C THR A 643 -23.40 1.20 14.56
N THR A 644 -22.77 0.32 13.77
CA THR A 644 -21.32 0.26 13.67
C THR A 644 -20.83 1.45 12.86
N SER A 645 -19.69 2.03 13.24
CA SER A 645 -19.01 3.02 12.44
C SER A 645 -18.67 2.48 11.03
N VAL A 646 -18.50 3.37 10.05
CA VAL A 646 -18.12 3.00 8.68
C VAL A 646 -16.74 2.32 8.66
N LEU A 647 -15.75 2.81 9.40
CA LEU A 647 -14.42 2.19 9.45
C LEU A 647 -14.46 0.81 10.11
N GLY A 648 -15.26 0.64 11.18
CA GLY A 648 -15.47 -0.65 11.82
C GLY A 648 -16.17 -1.65 10.90
N PHE A 649 -17.16 -1.20 10.13
CA PHE A 649 -17.82 -2.03 9.14
C PHE A 649 -16.84 -2.51 8.06
N ASP A 650 -16.09 -1.59 7.45
CA ASP A 650 -15.13 -1.91 6.39
C ASP A 650 -14.04 -2.91 6.84
N SER A 651 -13.53 -2.74 8.07
CA SER A 651 -12.53 -3.65 8.64
C SER A 651 -13.00 -5.13 8.69
N PHE A 652 -14.25 -5.36 9.09
CA PHE A 652 -14.80 -6.71 9.35
C PHE A 652 -15.67 -7.25 8.21
N ASN A 653 -15.95 -6.44 7.20
CA ASN A 653 -16.72 -6.83 6.02
C ASN A 653 -15.88 -6.49 4.76
N PRO A 654 -14.72 -7.14 4.57
CA PRO A 654 -13.80 -6.81 3.49
C PRO A 654 -14.45 -6.94 2.12
N GLY A 655 -14.02 -6.08 1.19
CA GLY A 655 -14.55 -6.07 -0.17
C GLY A 655 -15.88 -5.32 -0.30
N ARG A 656 -16.57 -5.00 0.80
CA ARG A 656 -17.87 -4.30 0.76
C ARG A 656 -17.73 -2.80 0.56
N ASN A 657 -18.51 -2.24 -0.36
CA ASN A 657 -18.55 -0.79 -0.62
C ASN A 657 -19.59 -0.15 0.31
N PHE A 658 -19.16 0.23 1.53
CA PHE A 658 -20.09 0.59 2.60
C PHE A 658 -21.14 -0.51 2.81
N ARG A 659 -22.35 -0.18 3.28
CA ARG A 659 -23.44 -1.14 3.46
C ARG A 659 -24.29 -1.34 2.21
N GLN A 660 -23.80 -0.93 1.03
CA GLN A 660 -24.48 -1.15 -0.23
C GLN A 660 -24.80 -2.66 -0.40
N ALA A 661 -26.09 -2.99 -0.41
CA ALA A 661 -26.56 -4.37 -0.55
C ALA A 661 -26.76 -4.77 -2.02
N ALA A 662 -26.89 -3.79 -2.92
CA ALA A 662 -26.98 -4.01 -4.36
C ALA A 662 -25.60 -4.08 -5.01
N ASN A 663 -25.52 -4.68 -6.20
CA ASN A 663 -24.32 -4.72 -7.03
C ASN A 663 -23.07 -5.25 -6.31
N ILE A 664 -23.22 -6.31 -5.52
CA ILE A 664 -22.14 -6.90 -4.70
C ILE A 664 -20.90 -7.25 -5.53
N ALA A 665 -21.08 -7.73 -6.76
CA ALA A 665 -19.95 -8.01 -7.67
C ALA A 665 -19.12 -6.76 -8.01
N ASN A 666 -19.65 -5.55 -7.81
CA ASN A 666 -18.99 -4.27 -8.08
C ASN A 666 -18.55 -3.55 -6.79
N GLN A 667 -17.94 -4.28 -5.85
CA GLN A 667 -17.46 -3.71 -4.57
C GLN A 667 -16.01 -4.13 -4.28
N ASN A 668 -15.22 -3.24 -3.64
CA ASN A 668 -13.81 -3.48 -3.29
C ASN A 668 -13.38 -2.82 -1.96
N GLY A 669 -14.28 -2.67 -1.01
CA GLY A 669 -13.97 -1.98 0.25
C GLY A 669 -14.02 -0.45 0.13
N ILE A 670 -13.67 0.23 1.22
CA ILE A 670 -13.71 1.68 1.36
C ILE A 670 -12.30 2.26 1.48
N ILE A 671 -12.03 3.31 0.72
CA ILE A 671 -10.76 4.03 0.80
C ILE A 671 -10.89 5.26 1.70
N PHE A 672 -9.97 5.41 2.66
CA PHE A 672 -9.96 6.55 3.59
C PHE A 672 -8.79 7.49 3.31
N PHE A 673 -8.48 7.76 2.04
CA PHE A 673 -7.50 8.76 1.67
C PHE A 673 -7.79 9.42 0.31
N PRO A 674 -7.33 10.68 0.11
CA PRO A 674 -7.72 11.55 -1.01
C PRO A 674 -7.48 11.00 -2.41
N GLY A 675 -8.07 11.63 -3.44
CA GLY A 675 -7.93 11.21 -4.85
C GLY A 675 -9.22 10.77 -5.55
N SER A 676 -10.36 11.37 -5.25
CA SER A 676 -11.63 10.94 -5.84
C SER A 676 -12.68 12.03 -5.91
N ALA A 677 -13.65 11.82 -6.80
CA ALA A 677 -14.84 12.65 -6.91
C ALA A 677 -16.00 11.84 -7.53
N PRO A 678 -17.25 12.06 -7.08
CA PRO A 678 -18.41 11.64 -7.87
C PRO A 678 -18.46 12.42 -9.19
N VAL A 679 -18.97 11.77 -10.24
CA VAL A 679 -19.03 12.29 -11.61
C VAL A 679 -20.46 12.64 -11.94
N TYR A 680 -20.68 13.89 -12.38
CA TYR A 680 -21.98 14.40 -12.78
C TYR A 680 -21.96 14.83 -14.25
N ASP A 681 -23.00 14.51 -15.00
CA ASP A 681 -23.27 15.11 -16.31
C ASP A 681 -24.55 15.94 -16.21
N SER A 682 -24.46 17.21 -16.59
CA SER A 682 -25.60 18.12 -16.62
C SER A 682 -26.37 18.20 -15.28
N GLY A 683 -25.65 18.04 -14.17
CA GLY A 683 -26.17 18.04 -12.80
C GLY A 683 -26.76 16.72 -12.31
N VAL A 684 -26.69 15.66 -13.12
CA VAL A 684 -27.14 14.31 -12.76
C VAL A 684 -25.94 13.45 -12.42
N LEU A 685 -25.99 12.72 -11.29
CA LEU A 685 -24.96 11.75 -10.93
C LEU A 685 -24.92 10.63 -11.96
N VAL A 686 -23.77 10.41 -12.59
CA VAL A 686 -23.56 9.34 -13.59
C VAL A 686 -22.56 8.29 -13.14
N GLY A 687 -21.82 8.54 -12.05
CA GLY A 687 -20.89 7.57 -11.47
C GLY A 687 -19.84 8.20 -10.57
N GLY A 688 -18.63 7.64 -10.60
CA GLY A 688 -17.53 8.08 -9.75
C GLY A 688 -16.17 7.90 -10.41
N TYR A 689 -15.21 8.66 -9.90
CA TYR A 689 -13.85 8.72 -10.43
C TYR A 689 -12.82 8.61 -9.29
N GLY A 690 -11.84 7.74 -9.51
CA GLY A 690 -10.76 7.47 -8.57
C GLY A 690 -9.37 7.60 -9.21
N VAL A 691 -8.46 8.19 -8.46
CA VAL A 691 -7.06 8.44 -8.78
C VAL A 691 -6.20 7.93 -7.64
N SER A 692 -5.12 7.22 -7.94
CA SER A 692 -4.15 6.79 -6.93
C SER A 692 -2.75 6.67 -7.50
N GLY A 693 -1.73 7.13 -6.78
CA GLY A 693 -0.33 6.98 -7.17
C GLY A 693 0.68 7.56 -6.18
N ASP A 694 1.41 8.61 -6.56
CA ASP A 694 2.60 9.06 -5.81
C ASP A 694 2.30 9.84 -4.51
N GLY A 695 1.15 10.48 -4.36
CA GLY A 695 0.91 11.29 -3.15
C GLY A 695 -0.49 11.84 -3.10
N VAL A 696 -1.08 11.90 -1.91
CA VAL A 696 -2.52 12.15 -1.78
C VAL A 696 -2.94 13.57 -2.17
N ASP A 697 -2.06 14.56 -1.95
CA ASP A 697 -2.31 15.92 -2.44
C ASP A 697 -2.08 16.03 -3.96
N GLN A 698 -1.29 15.14 -4.57
CA GLN A 698 -1.19 15.01 -6.03
C GLN A 698 -2.40 14.29 -6.61
N ASP A 699 -2.90 13.25 -5.93
CA ASP A 699 -4.11 12.54 -6.31
C ASP A 699 -5.27 13.55 -6.44
N ASP A 700 -5.49 14.41 -5.44
CA ASP A 700 -6.52 15.45 -5.50
C ASP A 700 -6.33 16.46 -6.64
N VAL A 701 -5.08 16.86 -6.95
CA VAL A 701 -4.81 17.75 -8.11
C VAL A 701 -5.25 17.05 -9.39
N VAL A 702 -4.83 15.80 -9.59
CA VAL A 702 -5.17 15.03 -10.79
C VAL A 702 -6.67 14.74 -10.84
N THR A 703 -7.31 14.50 -9.69
CA THR A 703 -8.75 14.33 -9.59
C THR A 703 -9.49 15.59 -10.06
N PHE A 704 -9.19 16.75 -9.48
CA PHE A 704 -9.88 18.01 -9.77
C PHE A 704 -9.87 18.37 -11.25
N PHE A 705 -8.72 18.24 -11.91
CA PHE A 705 -8.60 18.54 -13.34
C PHE A 705 -9.12 17.41 -14.23
N GLY A 706 -9.07 16.15 -13.76
CA GLY A 706 -9.61 15.00 -14.49
C GLY A 706 -11.14 15.03 -14.63
N VAL A 707 -11.86 15.55 -13.63
CA VAL A 707 -13.34 15.72 -13.71
C VAL A 707 -13.76 17.11 -14.19
N ALA A 708 -12.89 17.84 -14.88
CA ALA A 708 -13.24 19.17 -15.38
C ALA A 708 -14.40 19.07 -16.39
N GLY A 709 -15.53 19.70 -16.06
CA GLY A 709 -16.78 19.59 -16.84
C GLY A 709 -17.77 18.57 -16.28
N PHE A 710 -17.37 17.75 -15.31
CA PHE A 710 -18.17 16.67 -14.72
C PHE A 710 -18.31 16.75 -13.19
N ARG A 711 -18.16 17.95 -12.64
CA ARG A 711 -18.11 18.18 -11.20
C ARG A 711 -19.50 18.19 -10.57
N PRO A 712 -19.60 17.94 -9.25
CA PRO A 712 -20.84 18.13 -8.52
C PRO A 712 -21.43 19.52 -8.74
N PRO A 713 -22.77 19.67 -8.71
CA PRO A 713 -23.42 20.98 -8.71
C PRO A 713 -22.94 21.86 -7.55
N ASP A 714 -22.84 23.17 -7.79
CA ASP A 714 -22.49 24.16 -6.76
C ASP A 714 -23.42 24.02 -5.53
N GLY A 715 -22.84 24.01 -4.32
CA GLY A 715 -23.61 23.90 -3.07
C GLY A 715 -23.88 22.46 -2.61
N THR A 716 -23.37 21.45 -3.34
CA THR A 716 -23.55 20.03 -3.02
C THR A 716 -22.25 19.33 -2.62
N GLU A 717 -21.11 20.03 -2.68
CA GLU A 717 -19.82 19.47 -2.28
C GLU A 717 -19.74 19.37 -0.75
N ALA A 718 -19.03 18.36 -0.23
CA ALA A 718 -18.92 18.15 1.21
C ALA A 718 -18.48 19.40 1.99
N ASP A 719 -17.64 20.24 1.38
CA ASP A 719 -17.14 21.44 2.03
C ASP A 719 -18.18 22.58 2.09
N ASP A 720 -19.35 22.47 1.48
CA ASP A 720 -20.49 23.36 1.77
C ASP A 720 -21.17 23.05 3.11
N HIS A 721 -20.83 21.93 3.74
CA HIS A 721 -21.45 21.43 4.96
C HIS A 721 -20.51 21.42 6.17
N ARG A 722 -21.11 21.32 7.37
CA ARG A 722 -20.39 21.31 8.64
C ARG A 722 -20.94 20.24 9.58
N VAL A 723 -20.04 19.57 10.27
CA VAL A 723 -20.35 18.65 11.39
C VAL A 723 -19.64 19.19 12.63
N ARG A 724 -20.32 19.25 13.78
CA ARG A 724 -19.80 19.92 15.01
C ARG A 724 -19.19 21.31 14.75
N ARG A 725 -19.80 22.11 13.86
CA ARG A 725 -19.32 23.43 13.37
C ARG A 725 -18.02 23.42 12.57
N THR A 726 -17.46 22.25 12.27
CA THR A 726 -16.24 22.07 11.46
C THR A 726 -16.63 21.86 10.00
N ARG A 727 -16.06 22.66 9.09
CA ARG A 727 -16.25 22.48 7.63
C ARG A 727 -15.60 21.17 7.20
N LEU A 728 -16.34 20.34 6.48
CA LEU A 728 -15.77 19.10 5.93
C LEU A 728 -14.80 19.42 4.80
N PRO A 729 -13.73 18.64 4.60
CA PRO A 729 -12.85 18.79 3.46
C PRO A 729 -13.41 18.05 2.25
N TYR A 730 -13.23 18.61 1.05
CA TYR A 730 -13.55 17.94 -0.21
C TYR A 730 -12.27 17.61 -0.99
N GLN A 731 -11.51 18.62 -1.44
CA GLN A 731 -10.21 18.45 -2.10
C GLN A 731 -9.19 19.45 -1.56
N LYS A 732 -7.89 19.10 -1.64
CA LYS A 732 -6.78 19.95 -1.19
C LYS A 732 -5.65 19.94 -2.21
N PHE A 733 -5.09 21.11 -2.49
CA PHE A 733 -4.00 21.27 -3.45
C PHE A 733 -2.70 21.69 -2.79
N ASN A 734 -1.60 21.23 -3.37
CA ASN A 734 -0.30 21.85 -3.15
C ASN A 734 -0.33 23.30 -3.63
N ARG A 735 0.45 24.18 -2.97
CA ARG A 735 0.50 25.60 -3.35
C ARG A 735 0.96 25.84 -4.79
N ASN A 736 1.91 25.04 -5.26
CA ASN A 736 2.47 25.10 -6.62
C ASN A 736 2.61 23.67 -7.18
N PRO A 737 1.51 23.02 -7.61
CA PRO A 737 1.53 21.60 -7.95
C PRO A 737 2.30 21.28 -9.25
N PHE A 738 2.44 22.27 -10.14
CA PHE A 738 3.06 22.13 -11.47
C PHE A 738 4.50 22.68 -11.56
N ALA A 739 4.98 23.36 -10.52
CA ALA A 739 6.25 24.07 -10.52
C ALA A 739 7.47 23.16 -10.32
#